data_AF-A0A067QUJ1-F1
#
_entry.id   AF-A0A067QUJ1-F1
#
_cell.length_a   1.000
_cell.length_b   1.000
_cell.length_c   1.000
_cell.angle_alpha   90.00
_cell.angle_beta   90.00
_cell.angle_gamma   90.00
#
_symmetry.space_group_name_H-M   'P 1'
#
loop_
_entity.id
_entity.type
_entity.pdbx_description
1 polymer ?
#
loop_
_entity_poly.entity_id
_entity_poly.type
_entity_poly.pdbx_seq_one_letter_code
_entity_poly.pdbx_strand_id
1 'polypeptide(L)'
;MSNVISMQGREVSSGLFYKMLDRRDSYSHNFICVTATVLLLLGYSNCVLAQDAAGTIASHLPAQSAVSSANTSANSSLSSASKSAATQAVTNGNQTLTNGTQPVTNGTSLITNITKSDNTNQTEGTSALDSPSEPSLLTIFLVSDLQYDIFPVYRENRSLCDVGDVGDEEKCEGGLPSLKSFMEDNHDNNSYEIWLNAGNTLGGDLFRTLKFKTALRAMQDLPFNATAVGSNVFKYGGEAGQSYLDGLNETVVVSNIDPAPRHKSLTFAVENCSVSVIGYVDSSEQDIHGVSVKNYTESIIEEVERISKEHQNDTKPIIVVIGSSTVNKSKAIASIDGIDFVFFSGANWSQDAAPSKGGQNVSQYFCETVNKTSVNKTARVCSLKVNHTSETGRFIIGKMQLPITNSCSVANAEFDVVHYQNSTQNKEALDLIKTERRRLQRQNEPLTENTKNLTAERDICSYSECSLGNLIADSMVAALRSDGTLNKSSTTIGIFPASHLRPNGTIPEGNVTAMDLYDLIDQDAYIYSVLLTGCQLKDILEISIKSVNNSNQTDFLHVSGLLQIEYRNEHENNSEIASVKTVSAASLSMLLREIDVNDSATFYNVTVPLTLLKMENYKKLLGAVNASYHPVTVVEAVTRYINNTRFLLLPAVGTRLIPIDSRPAPSPAVVCENHMATIVIVTLIIAALVVGLLYGVWRWRSIRSHLMPGYINF
;
A
#
# COMPACT_ATOMS: atom_id res chain seq x y z
N MET A 1 60.73 31.90 -39.81
CA MET A 1 61.75 30.86 -40.08
C MET A 1 61.04 29.74 -40.82
N SER A 2 60.72 29.88 -42.10
CA SER A 2 61.63 29.94 -43.27
C SER A 2 62.69 28.84 -43.21
N ASN A 3 62.52 27.78 -44.00
CA ASN A 3 63.51 27.40 -45.00
C ASN A 3 62.93 26.40 -46.03
N VAL A 4 62.97 26.84 -47.28
CA VAL A 4 62.86 26.08 -48.53
C VAL A 4 64.25 26.11 -49.18
N ILE A 5 64.43 25.22 -50.18
CA ILE A 5 65.48 25.16 -51.24
C ILE A 5 66.55 24.10 -50.90
N SER A 6 66.82 23.05 -51.70
CA SER A 6 67.25 23.08 -53.11
C SER A 6 67.19 21.71 -53.82
N MET A 7 67.22 21.77 -55.15
CA MET A 7 67.07 20.72 -56.16
C MET A 7 68.40 20.07 -56.60
N GLN A 8 68.33 18.86 -57.16
CA GLN A 8 68.95 18.34 -58.41
C GLN A 8 68.69 16.81 -58.42
N GLY A 9 68.19 16.12 -59.45
CA GLY A 9 68.23 16.30 -60.89
C GLY A 9 68.91 15.06 -61.48
N ARG A 10 68.17 14.09 -62.04
CA ARG A 10 68.71 13.10 -63.00
C ARG A 10 67.64 12.37 -63.82
N GLU A 11 68.06 12.02 -65.02
CA GLU A 11 67.30 11.79 -66.24
C GLU A 11 66.48 10.50 -66.34
N VAL A 12 65.56 10.56 -67.30
CA VAL A 12 64.65 9.55 -67.83
C VAL A 12 65.40 8.38 -68.47
N SER A 13 64.97 7.15 -68.15
CA SER A 13 65.20 5.98 -69.02
C SER A 13 63.87 5.30 -69.34
N SER A 14 63.62 5.16 -70.63
CA SER A 14 62.50 4.50 -71.28
C SER A 14 62.47 3.00 -70.98
N GLY A 15 61.63 2.57 -70.05
CA GLY A 15 61.42 1.14 -69.73
C GLY A 15 60.08 0.77 -69.11
N LEU A 16 59.17 1.73 -68.88
CA LEU A 16 57.95 1.50 -68.10
C LEU A 16 56.65 1.36 -68.93
N PHE A 17 56.69 1.62 -70.24
CA PHE A 17 55.48 1.59 -71.08
C PHE A 17 55.14 0.21 -71.66
N TYR A 18 56.07 -0.75 -71.62
CA TYR A 18 55.85 -2.11 -72.14
C TYR A 18 55.46 -3.16 -71.08
N LYS A 19 55.37 -2.77 -69.80
CA LYS A 19 54.87 -3.63 -68.70
C LYS A 19 53.46 -3.29 -68.20
N MET A 20 52.82 -2.26 -68.74
CA MET A 20 51.42 -1.91 -68.40
C MET A 20 50.39 -2.43 -69.41
N LEU A 21 50.80 -2.87 -70.60
CA LEU A 21 49.87 -3.43 -71.60
C LEU A 21 49.60 -4.93 -71.40
N ASP A 22 50.51 -5.68 -70.78
CA ASP A 22 50.33 -7.12 -70.49
C ASP A 22 49.54 -7.39 -69.19
N ARG A 23 49.21 -6.34 -68.41
CA ARG A 23 48.33 -6.46 -67.24
C ARG A 23 46.86 -6.20 -67.55
N ARG A 24 46.51 -5.63 -68.70
CA ARG A 24 45.12 -5.23 -68.99
C ARG A 24 44.23 -6.41 -69.44
N ASP A 25 44.80 -7.44 -70.04
CA ASP A 25 44.07 -8.63 -70.49
C ASP A 25 43.80 -9.66 -69.38
N SER A 26 44.55 -9.61 -68.27
CA SER A 26 44.31 -10.48 -67.12
C SER A 26 43.19 -9.95 -66.19
N TYR A 27 42.93 -8.63 -66.18
CA TYR A 27 41.85 -8.05 -65.38
C TYR A 27 40.46 -8.20 -66.02
N SER A 28 40.36 -8.25 -67.35
CA SER A 28 39.07 -8.40 -68.05
C SER A 28 38.53 -9.83 -67.99
N HIS A 29 39.40 -10.85 -68.06
CA HIS A 29 39.00 -12.26 -67.91
C HIS A 29 38.57 -12.60 -66.47
N ASN A 30 39.29 -12.09 -65.47
CA ASN A 30 38.95 -12.33 -64.05
C ASN A 30 37.67 -11.61 -63.62
N PHE A 31 37.37 -10.43 -64.16
CA PHE A 31 36.14 -9.70 -63.80
C PHE A 31 34.87 -10.38 -64.34
N ILE A 32 34.94 -10.99 -65.52
CA ILE A 32 33.81 -11.69 -66.16
C ILE A 32 33.58 -13.07 -65.49
N CYS A 33 34.64 -13.80 -65.12
CA CYS A 33 34.50 -15.05 -64.37
C CYS A 33 33.96 -14.82 -62.94
N VAL A 34 34.40 -13.76 -62.24
CA VAL A 34 33.91 -13.47 -60.88
C VAL A 34 32.44 -13.04 -60.89
N THR A 35 32.02 -12.24 -61.87
CA THR A 35 30.61 -11.82 -61.99
C THR A 35 29.67 -12.97 -62.40
N ALA A 36 30.10 -13.87 -63.27
CA ALA A 36 29.32 -15.07 -63.62
C ALA A 36 29.21 -16.07 -62.45
N THR A 37 30.26 -16.21 -61.64
CA THR A 37 30.27 -17.11 -60.47
C THR A 37 29.41 -16.57 -59.33
N VAL A 38 29.41 -15.24 -59.11
CA VAL A 38 28.55 -14.58 -58.12
C VAL A 38 27.07 -14.68 -58.51
N LEU A 39 26.72 -14.55 -59.79
CA LEU A 39 25.34 -14.72 -60.26
C LEU A 39 24.85 -16.18 -60.18
N LEU A 40 25.72 -17.17 -60.41
CA LEU A 40 25.40 -18.59 -60.23
C LEU A 40 25.26 -18.98 -58.75
N LEU A 41 26.10 -18.43 -57.85
CA LEU A 41 26.03 -18.69 -56.40
C LEU A 41 24.80 -18.03 -55.75
N LEU A 42 24.40 -16.85 -56.20
CA LEU A 42 23.18 -16.19 -55.73
C LEU A 42 21.90 -16.89 -56.25
N GLY A 43 21.97 -17.55 -57.40
CA GLY A 43 20.87 -18.37 -57.94
C GLY A 43 20.70 -19.73 -57.26
N TYR A 44 21.80 -20.41 -56.90
CA TYR A 44 21.76 -21.74 -56.26
C TYR A 44 21.42 -21.68 -54.76
N SER A 45 21.88 -20.65 -54.04
CA SER A 45 21.70 -20.56 -52.58
C SER A 45 20.24 -20.29 -52.17
N ASN A 46 19.47 -19.64 -53.03
CA ASN A 46 18.06 -19.30 -52.75
C ASN A 46 17.08 -20.46 -53.00
N CYS A 47 17.54 -21.59 -53.56
CA CYS A 47 16.67 -22.75 -53.82
C CYS A 47 16.91 -23.92 -52.84
N VAL A 48 18.15 -24.11 -52.38
CA VAL A 48 18.50 -25.20 -51.45
C VAL A 48 18.03 -24.94 -50.01
N LEU A 49 18.03 -23.68 -49.56
CA LEU A 49 17.56 -23.32 -48.21
C LEU A 49 16.02 -23.46 -48.01
N ALA A 50 15.26 -23.64 -49.09
CA ALA A 50 13.82 -23.88 -49.03
C ALA A 50 13.45 -25.38 -48.90
N GLN A 51 14.36 -26.31 -49.21
CA GLN A 51 14.09 -27.75 -49.12
C GLN A 51 14.43 -28.36 -47.75
N ASP A 52 15.45 -27.86 -47.04
CA ASP A 52 15.83 -28.41 -45.72
C ASP A 52 14.87 -28.01 -44.59
N ALA A 53 14.08 -26.94 -44.75
CA ALA A 53 13.08 -26.52 -43.75
C ALA A 53 11.77 -27.33 -43.81
N ALA A 54 11.54 -28.12 -44.87
CA ALA A 54 10.32 -28.91 -45.05
C ALA A 54 10.48 -30.39 -44.61
N GLY A 55 11.70 -30.87 -44.38
CA GLY A 55 11.99 -32.29 -44.10
C GLY A 55 11.82 -32.73 -42.63
N THR A 56 11.76 -31.81 -41.67
CA THR A 56 11.95 -32.16 -40.24
C THR A 56 10.65 -32.18 -39.39
N ILE A 57 9.47 -32.00 -39.99
CA ILE A 57 8.19 -31.97 -39.24
C ILE A 57 7.31 -33.22 -39.50
N ALA A 58 7.77 -34.17 -40.31
CA ALA A 58 7.02 -35.40 -40.59
C ALA A 58 7.48 -36.58 -39.72
N SER A 59 7.22 -36.56 -38.41
CA SER A 59 7.10 -37.82 -37.64
C SER A 59 6.36 -37.62 -36.31
N HIS A 60 5.32 -38.44 -36.14
CA HIS A 60 4.57 -38.74 -34.90
C HIS A 60 3.30 -37.94 -34.59
N LEU A 61 2.22 -38.33 -35.28
CA LEU A 61 0.90 -38.60 -34.66
C LEU A 61 0.82 -40.10 -34.31
N PRO A 62 0.12 -40.47 -33.22
CA PRO A 62 -1.23 -41.08 -33.37
C PRO A 62 -2.18 -40.61 -32.23
N ALA A 63 -3.49 -40.88 -32.15
CA ALA A 63 -4.58 -41.21 -33.06
C ALA A 63 -5.87 -41.21 -32.17
N GLN A 64 -6.99 -40.69 -32.70
CA GLN A 64 -8.40 -40.96 -32.30
C GLN A 64 -8.81 -40.60 -30.83
N SER A 65 -10.03 -40.21 -30.47
CA SER A 65 -11.36 -40.44 -31.03
C SER A 65 -12.34 -39.34 -30.57
N ALA A 66 -13.28 -38.99 -31.45
CA ALA A 66 -14.47 -38.20 -31.14
C ALA A 66 -15.47 -38.97 -30.27
N VAL A 67 -16.14 -38.28 -29.32
CA VAL A 67 -17.57 -38.46 -29.03
C VAL A 67 -18.20 -37.11 -28.67
N SER A 68 -19.30 -36.86 -29.37
CA SER A 68 -20.34 -35.81 -29.32
C SER A 68 -20.83 -35.41 -27.91
N SER A 69 -21.18 -34.15 -27.68
CA SER A 69 -22.55 -33.57 -27.70
C SER A 69 -22.73 -32.79 -26.38
N ALA A 70 -23.45 -31.69 -26.23
CA ALA A 70 -24.19 -30.80 -27.10
C ALA A 70 -24.53 -29.53 -26.28
N ASN A 71 -24.80 -28.42 -26.99
CA ASN A 71 -25.73 -27.33 -26.62
C ASN A 71 -25.34 -26.45 -25.41
N THR A 72 -25.49 -25.13 -25.40
CA THR A 72 -26.14 -24.08 -26.22
C THR A 72 -25.73 -22.77 -25.52
N SER A 73 -25.08 -21.77 -26.15
CA SER A 73 -25.69 -20.60 -26.83
C SER A 73 -26.92 -20.03 -26.09
N ALA A 74 -27.08 -18.74 -25.79
CA ALA A 74 -26.45 -17.52 -26.26
C ALA A 74 -26.96 -16.31 -25.44
N ASN A 75 -26.32 -15.16 -25.69
CA ASN A 75 -26.90 -13.81 -25.80
C ASN A 75 -27.30 -13.07 -24.51
N SER A 76 -26.62 -11.98 -24.13
CA SER A 76 -26.46 -10.65 -24.76
C SER A 76 -27.61 -9.68 -24.45
N SER A 77 -27.24 -8.59 -23.76
CA SER A 77 -27.65 -7.18 -24.00
C SER A 77 -29.14 -6.80 -24.00
N LEU A 78 -29.53 -5.79 -23.22
CA LEU A 78 -29.63 -4.38 -23.66
C LEU A 78 -30.35 -3.51 -22.59
N SER A 79 -30.02 -2.22 -22.65
CA SER A 79 -30.58 -1.03 -21.98
C SER A 79 -32.10 -0.86 -21.92
N SER A 80 -32.59 -0.07 -20.95
CA SER A 80 -33.46 1.08 -21.24
C SER A 80 -33.70 1.99 -20.02
N ALA A 81 -33.78 3.29 -20.28
CA ALA A 81 -34.18 4.34 -19.37
C ALA A 81 -35.70 4.59 -19.45
N SER A 82 -36.32 5.13 -18.38
CA SER A 82 -37.05 6.43 -18.39
C SER A 82 -38.16 6.58 -17.33
N LYS A 83 -38.29 7.83 -16.85
CA LYS A 83 -39.51 8.59 -16.47
C LYS A 83 -40.20 8.45 -15.09
N SER A 84 -39.93 9.48 -14.28
CA SER A 84 -40.86 10.46 -13.65
C SER A 84 -42.38 10.18 -13.54
N ALA A 85 -42.94 10.46 -12.36
CA ALA A 85 -44.20 11.19 -12.17
C ALA A 85 -44.29 11.79 -10.75
N ALA A 86 -44.84 13.00 -10.67
CA ALA A 86 -45.07 13.79 -9.47
C ALA A 86 -46.58 14.01 -9.26
N THR A 87 -47.07 14.10 -8.02
CA THR A 87 -48.26 14.91 -7.69
C THR A 87 -48.34 15.30 -6.20
N GLN A 88 -48.97 16.46 -5.98
CA GLN A 88 -49.07 17.31 -4.80
C GLN A 88 -50.22 16.95 -3.82
N ALA A 89 -50.15 17.44 -2.57
CA ALA A 89 -51.27 17.99 -1.77
C ALA A 89 -50.68 18.77 -0.57
N VAL A 90 -50.74 20.10 -0.52
CA VAL A 90 -51.80 20.99 0.03
C VAL A 90 -51.73 21.21 1.56
N THR A 91 -51.78 22.50 1.87
CA THR A 91 -51.63 23.32 3.09
C THR A 91 -52.59 23.05 4.26
N ASN A 92 -52.14 23.39 5.47
CA ASN A 92 -52.91 24.15 6.47
C ASN A 92 -51.98 24.80 7.50
N GLY A 93 -52.25 26.07 7.82
CA GLY A 93 -51.56 26.81 8.90
C GLY A 93 -52.45 26.98 10.13
N ASN A 94 -51.83 27.35 11.27
CA ASN A 94 -52.37 28.33 12.20
C ASN A 94 -51.34 28.80 13.26
N GLN A 95 -51.34 30.13 13.42
CA GLN A 95 -51.03 31.03 14.55
C GLN A 95 -51.18 30.43 15.96
N THR A 96 -50.67 30.91 17.11
CA THR A 96 -49.87 32.05 17.65
C THR A 96 -49.82 31.80 19.17
N LEU A 97 -48.78 32.21 19.92
CA LEU A 97 -48.89 32.92 21.23
C LEU A 97 -47.54 33.04 21.96
N THR A 98 -47.45 34.10 22.76
CA THR A 98 -46.30 34.83 23.31
C THR A 98 -46.12 34.68 24.84
N ASN A 99 -44.98 35.20 25.35
CA ASN A 99 -44.61 35.55 26.76
C ASN A 99 -44.07 34.41 27.64
N GLY A 100 -43.10 34.57 28.56
CA GLY A 100 -42.33 35.73 29.06
C GLY A 100 -41.47 35.33 30.28
N THR A 101 -40.26 35.92 30.38
CA THR A 101 -39.44 36.35 31.54
C THR A 101 -39.52 35.71 32.96
N GLN A 102 -38.38 35.14 33.44
CA GLN A 102 -37.57 35.24 34.72
C GLN A 102 -38.23 35.64 36.07
N PRO A 103 -37.52 35.59 37.24
CA PRO A 103 -36.57 34.65 37.89
C PRO A 103 -37.03 34.29 39.34
N VAL A 104 -36.20 33.67 40.22
CA VAL A 104 -36.05 33.99 41.69
C VAL A 104 -35.08 33.02 42.44
N THR A 105 -33.98 33.64 42.91
CA THR A 105 -33.11 33.48 44.10
C THR A 105 -32.87 32.15 44.85
N ASN A 106 -31.58 31.84 45.01
CA ASN A 106 -30.99 31.01 46.09
C ASN A 106 -30.75 31.84 47.36
N GLY A 107 -31.12 31.28 48.51
CA GLY A 107 -30.80 31.79 49.85
C GLY A 107 -29.67 31.01 50.49
N THR A 108 -28.64 31.73 50.95
CA THR A 108 -27.47 31.24 51.70
C THR A 108 -27.74 31.39 53.19
N SER A 109 -27.33 30.42 54.02
CA SER A 109 -27.07 30.67 55.45
C SER A 109 -26.03 29.71 56.04
N LEU A 110 -24.84 30.29 56.21
CA LEU A 110 -23.84 30.17 57.26
C LEU A 110 -24.13 29.20 58.42
N ILE A 111 -23.19 28.29 58.64
CA ILE A 111 -23.01 27.45 59.83
C ILE A 111 -22.06 28.18 60.80
N THR A 112 -22.51 28.39 62.03
CA THR A 112 -21.68 28.78 63.19
C THR A 112 -21.30 27.55 64.01
N ASN A 113 -20.00 27.39 64.24
CA ASN A 113 -19.38 26.41 65.13
C ASN A 113 -19.75 26.63 66.61
N ILE A 114 -20.10 25.56 67.33
CA ILE A 114 -19.86 25.44 68.78
C ILE A 114 -19.37 24.01 69.08
N THR A 115 -18.12 23.93 69.54
CA THR A 115 -17.45 22.80 70.18
C THR A 115 -17.72 22.76 71.69
N LYS A 116 -17.92 21.56 72.26
CA LYS A 116 -17.63 21.08 73.64
C LYS A 116 -18.39 19.75 73.84
N SER A 117 -18.02 18.76 74.64
CA SER A 117 -16.85 18.37 75.44
C SER A 117 -17.33 17.16 76.26
N ASP A 118 -16.52 16.11 76.33
CA ASP A 118 -16.36 15.14 77.43
C ASP A 118 -17.56 14.43 78.11
N ASN A 119 -17.57 13.09 78.03
CA ASN A 119 -17.28 12.14 79.13
C ASN A 119 -18.09 10.83 79.06
N THR A 120 -17.32 9.73 78.98
CA THR A 120 -17.46 8.41 79.61
C THR A 120 -18.80 7.96 80.20
N ASN A 121 -19.31 6.82 79.71
CA ASN A 121 -19.59 5.63 80.54
C ASN A 121 -19.92 4.39 79.68
N GLN A 122 -19.29 3.26 80.01
CA GLN A 122 -19.66 1.91 79.56
C GLN A 122 -20.89 1.43 80.34
N THR A 123 -21.90 0.87 79.66
CA THR A 123 -22.55 -0.40 80.05
C THR A 123 -23.42 -0.94 78.91
N GLU A 124 -23.54 -2.27 78.92
CA GLU A 124 -24.05 -3.22 77.93
C GLU A 124 -25.45 -2.97 77.34
N GLY A 125 -25.61 -3.46 76.11
CA GLY A 125 -26.87 -4.04 75.64
C GLY A 125 -27.59 -3.23 74.57
N THR A 126 -27.34 -3.53 73.29
CA THR A 126 -28.35 -3.84 72.27
C THR A 126 -27.67 -4.02 70.91
N SER A 127 -28.17 -4.99 70.15
CA SER A 127 -27.84 -5.23 68.74
C SER A 127 -27.70 -3.92 67.97
N ALA A 128 -26.49 -3.60 67.54
CA ALA A 128 -26.32 -2.72 66.39
C ALA A 128 -26.96 -3.48 65.22
N LEU A 129 -28.14 -3.03 64.81
CA LEU A 129 -28.52 -3.14 63.41
C LEU A 129 -27.30 -2.63 62.65
N ASP A 130 -26.63 -3.51 61.91
CA ASP A 130 -25.73 -3.11 60.84
C ASP A 130 -26.52 -2.11 59.99
N SER A 131 -26.21 -0.82 60.16
CA SER A 131 -26.52 0.16 59.13
C SER A 131 -25.95 -0.42 57.84
N PRO A 132 -26.73 -0.60 56.76
CA PRO A 132 -26.17 -1.08 55.52
C PRO A 132 -25.03 -0.13 55.17
N SER A 133 -23.79 -0.61 55.17
CA SER A 133 -22.69 0.11 54.57
C SER A 133 -23.15 0.48 53.17
N GLU A 134 -23.14 1.78 52.82
CA GLU A 134 -23.49 2.18 51.46
C GLU A 134 -22.67 1.32 50.48
N PRO A 135 -23.30 0.75 49.43
CA PRO A 135 -22.60 -0.13 48.51
C PRO A 135 -21.44 0.63 47.87
N SER A 136 -20.25 0.04 47.90
CA SER A 136 -19.07 0.61 47.26
C SER A 136 -19.32 0.79 45.76
N LEU A 137 -18.88 1.92 45.21
CA LEU A 137 -19.10 2.26 43.82
C LEU A 137 -17.89 1.89 42.98
N LEU A 138 -18.10 1.07 41.94
CA LEU A 138 -17.14 0.89 40.85
C LEU A 138 -17.48 1.84 39.71
N THR A 139 -16.50 2.61 39.27
CA THR A 139 -16.58 3.43 38.07
C THR A 139 -15.66 2.87 36.99
N ILE A 140 -16.23 2.51 35.84
CA ILE A 140 -15.46 2.17 34.64
C ILE A 140 -15.49 3.36 33.70
N PHE A 141 -14.34 3.97 33.48
CA PHE A 141 -14.17 5.03 32.49
C PHE A 141 -13.78 4.44 31.14
N LEU A 142 -14.40 4.96 30.08
CA LEU A 142 -14.21 4.49 28.72
C LEU A 142 -13.68 5.63 27.85
N VAL A 143 -12.53 5.38 27.22
CA VAL A 143 -11.98 6.19 26.14
C VAL A 143 -11.99 5.36 24.86
N SER A 144 -12.30 5.96 23.72
CA SER A 144 -12.21 5.29 22.42
C SER A 144 -11.97 6.31 21.33
N ASP A 145 -11.60 5.82 20.13
CA ASP A 145 -11.55 6.64 18.91
C ASP A 145 -10.70 7.91 19.05
N LEU A 146 -9.60 7.86 19.83
CA LEU A 146 -8.75 9.04 20.09
C LEU A 146 -8.17 9.65 18.81
N GLN A 147 -7.68 8.83 17.88
CA GLN A 147 -7.12 9.27 16.59
C GLN A 147 -6.26 10.54 16.70
N TYR A 148 -6.70 11.65 16.10
CA TYR A 148 -6.00 12.93 16.13
C TYR A 148 -6.32 13.80 17.35
N ASP A 149 -7.30 13.42 18.17
CA ASP A 149 -7.69 14.11 19.41
C ASP A 149 -6.67 13.91 20.54
N ILE A 150 -5.53 13.26 20.25
CA ILE A 150 -4.32 13.38 21.08
C ILE A 150 -3.72 14.80 21.01
N PHE A 151 -3.98 15.56 19.95
CA PHE A 151 -3.51 16.93 19.80
C PHE A 151 -4.59 17.94 20.22
N PRO A 152 -4.23 18.97 21.01
CA PRO A 152 -5.11 20.10 21.26
C PRO A 152 -5.45 20.85 19.96
N VAL A 153 -6.64 21.44 19.94
CA VAL A 153 -7.14 22.22 18.80
C VAL A 153 -7.51 23.63 19.20
N TYR A 154 -7.47 24.54 18.23
CA TYR A 154 -7.95 25.90 18.43
C TYR A 154 -9.46 25.88 18.69
N ARG A 155 -9.90 26.67 19.67
CA ARG A 155 -11.32 26.84 20.00
C ARG A 155 -12.12 27.41 18.83
N GLU A 156 -11.53 28.30 18.05
CA GLU A 156 -12.23 29.04 16.99
C GLU A 156 -12.51 28.21 15.74
N ASN A 157 -11.51 27.48 15.25
CA ASN A 157 -11.56 26.84 13.93
C ASN A 157 -11.33 25.33 13.96
N ARG A 158 -11.08 24.75 15.15
CA ARG A 158 -10.89 23.31 15.39
C ARG A 158 -9.69 22.69 14.67
N SER A 159 -8.83 23.51 14.08
CA SER A 159 -7.54 23.07 13.52
C SER A 159 -6.54 22.81 14.65
N LEU A 160 -5.49 22.04 14.35
CA LEU A 160 -4.46 21.69 15.32
C LEU A 160 -3.74 22.94 15.83
N CYS A 161 -3.57 23.04 17.15
CA CYS A 161 -2.81 24.15 17.73
C CYS A 161 -1.35 24.15 17.31
N ASP A 162 -0.80 25.30 16.95
CA ASP A 162 0.62 25.44 16.66
C ASP A 162 1.47 25.38 17.92
N VAL A 163 2.74 24.99 17.77
CA VAL A 163 3.69 24.77 18.89
C VAL A 163 3.75 25.94 19.87
N GLY A 164 3.62 27.17 19.38
CA GLY A 164 3.65 28.39 20.20
C GLY A 164 2.40 28.62 21.04
N ASP A 165 1.25 28.11 20.60
CA ASP A 165 -0.03 28.27 21.28
C ASP A 165 -0.42 27.01 22.10
N VAL A 166 0.22 25.85 21.88
CA VAL A 166 -0.01 24.68 22.73
C VAL A 166 0.35 25.03 24.18
N GLY A 167 -0.62 24.94 25.09
CA GLY A 167 -0.48 25.37 26.49
C GLY A 167 -1.24 26.64 26.83
N ASP A 168 -1.70 27.39 25.82
CA ASP A 168 -2.57 28.55 26.02
C ASP A 168 -4.03 28.07 26.11
N GLU A 169 -4.55 27.99 27.33
CA GLU A 169 -5.91 27.50 27.60
C GLU A 169 -7.01 28.43 27.07
N GLU A 170 -6.69 29.70 26.75
CA GLU A 170 -7.64 30.61 26.12
C GLU A 170 -7.80 30.30 24.63
N LYS A 171 -6.75 29.80 23.97
CA LYS A 171 -6.75 29.51 22.53
C LYS A 171 -7.00 28.05 22.19
N CYS A 172 -6.47 27.14 23.01
CA CYS A 172 -6.40 25.71 22.74
C CYS A 172 -7.20 24.90 23.77
N GLU A 173 -7.84 23.83 23.31
CA GLU A 173 -8.60 22.92 24.17
C GLU A 173 -8.39 21.45 23.80
N GLY A 174 -8.66 20.58 24.77
CA GLY A 174 -8.59 19.13 24.64
C GLY A 174 -7.18 18.59 24.42
N GLY A 175 -7.09 17.46 23.74
CA GLY A 175 -5.82 16.76 23.53
C GLY A 175 -5.42 15.84 24.69
N LEU A 176 -4.29 15.17 24.49
CA LEU A 176 -3.62 14.35 25.49
C LEU A 176 -3.39 15.07 26.84
N PRO A 177 -2.98 16.36 26.89
CA PRO A 177 -2.71 17.02 28.17
C PRO A 177 -3.94 17.18 29.04
N SER A 178 -5.08 17.56 28.44
CA SER A 178 -6.34 17.68 29.17
C SER A 178 -6.93 16.31 29.53
N LEU A 179 -6.75 15.30 28.68
CA LEU A 179 -7.18 13.93 28.99
C LEU A 179 -6.40 13.37 30.19
N LYS A 180 -5.06 13.49 30.20
CA LYS A 180 -4.23 12.99 31.29
C LYS A 180 -4.57 13.66 32.62
N SER A 181 -4.71 14.99 32.65
CA SER A 181 -5.15 15.68 33.87
C SER A 181 -6.54 15.25 34.29
N PHE A 182 -7.48 15.08 33.37
CA PHE A 182 -8.82 14.61 33.73
C PHE A 182 -8.75 13.24 34.43
N MET A 183 -7.93 12.31 33.92
CA MET A 183 -7.73 11.00 34.54
C MET A 183 -7.10 11.12 35.93
N GLU A 184 -6.10 11.99 36.10
CA GLU A 184 -5.44 12.23 37.39
C GLU A 184 -6.36 12.90 38.41
N ASP A 185 -7.15 13.90 37.98
CA ASP A 185 -8.06 14.69 38.83
C ASP A 185 -9.30 13.89 39.27
N ASN A 186 -9.71 12.88 38.49
CA ASN A 186 -10.84 12.02 38.81
C ASN A 186 -10.43 10.74 39.56
N HIS A 187 -9.14 10.57 39.84
CA HIS A 187 -8.65 9.46 40.62
C HIS A 187 -9.07 9.60 42.08
N ASP A 188 -9.93 8.71 42.57
CA ASP A 188 -10.37 8.67 43.97
C ASP A 188 -9.94 7.37 44.64
N ASN A 189 -9.00 7.49 45.58
CA ASN A 189 -8.46 6.39 46.38
C ASN A 189 -9.52 5.66 47.22
N ASN A 190 -10.71 6.25 47.42
CA ASN A 190 -11.80 5.65 48.18
C ASN A 190 -12.85 4.97 47.27
N SER A 191 -12.64 4.96 45.97
CA SER A 191 -13.53 4.32 44.99
C SER A 191 -12.78 3.31 44.14
N TYR A 192 -13.51 2.34 43.58
CA TYR A 192 -12.91 1.43 42.59
C TYR A 192 -13.03 2.07 41.23
N GLU A 193 -11.90 2.27 40.56
CA GLU A 193 -11.83 2.93 39.26
C GLU A 193 -11.10 2.05 38.26
N ILE A 194 -11.66 1.91 37.05
CA ILE A 194 -11.02 1.18 35.95
C ILE A 194 -11.11 2.04 34.68
N TRP A 195 -9.95 2.44 34.15
CA TRP A 195 -9.82 3.13 32.87
C TRP A 195 -9.60 2.14 31.73
N LEU A 196 -10.52 2.15 30.76
CA LEU A 196 -10.48 1.29 29.59
C LEU A 196 -10.34 2.12 28.31
N ASN A 197 -9.48 1.68 27.42
CA ASN A 197 -9.49 2.12 26.02
C ASN A 197 -10.15 1.05 25.15
N ALA A 198 -11.30 1.34 24.55
CA ALA A 198 -11.99 0.39 23.65
C ALA A 198 -11.40 0.31 22.23
N GLY A 199 -10.34 1.06 21.95
CA GLY A 199 -9.58 0.96 20.72
C GLY A 199 -9.93 2.02 19.69
N ASN A 200 -9.51 1.77 18.44
CA ASN A 200 -9.48 2.74 17.35
C ASN A 200 -8.71 4.04 17.67
N THR A 201 -7.68 3.95 18.54
CA THR A 201 -6.74 5.05 18.80
C THR A 201 -5.96 5.45 17.55
N LEU A 202 -5.70 4.50 16.65
CA LEU A 202 -4.97 4.75 15.41
C LEU A 202 -5.94 5.03 14.27
N GLY A 203 -5.90 6.26 13.74
CA GLY A 203 -6.75 6.70 12.63
C GLY A 203 -6.44 8.13 12.19
N GLY A 204 -7.03 8.54 11.06
CA GLY A 204 -6.91 9.89 10.49
C GLY A 204 -5.60 10.16 9.74
N ASP A 205 -5.48 11.38 9.18
CA ASP A 205 -4.35 11.77 8.33
C ASP A 205 -3.04 11.92 9.10
N LEU A 206 -3.08 12.27 10.39
CA LEU A 206 -1.89 12.34 11.25
C LEU A 206 -1.26 10.98 11.49
N PHE A 207 -2.03 9.89 11.45
CA PHE A 207 -1.46 8.55 11.51
C PHE A 207 -0.56 8.27 10.31
N ARG A 208 -0.88 8.84 9.14
CA ARG A 208 -0.07 8.70 7.94
C ARG A 208 1.31 9.33 8.11
N THR A 209 1.40 10.45 8.80
CA THR A 209 2.62 11.26 8.93
C THR A 209 3.43 10.95 10.19
N LEU A 210 2.78 10.58 11.29
CA LEU A 210 3.42 10.29 12.59
C LEU A 210 3.52 8.80 12.92
N LYS A 211 2.84 7.96 12.14
CA LYS A 211 2.84 6.50 12.28
C LYS A 211 2.45 6.06 13.70
N PHE A 212 2.91 4.87 14.07
CA PHE A 212 2.70 4.27 15.39
C PHE A 212 3.37 5.03 16.53
N LYS A 213 4.47 5.76 16.28
CA LYS A 213 5.36 6.22 17.35
C LYS A 213 4.75 7.29 18.23
N THR A 214 4.04 8.24 17.65
CA THR A 214 3.38 9.31 18.42
C THR A 214 2.19 8.76 19.21
N ALA A 215 1.35 7.94 18.56
CA ALA A 215 0.24 7.30 19.23
C ALA A 215 0.70 6.35 20.35
N LEU A 216 1.77 5.58 20.13
CA LEU A 216 2.35 4.70 21.13
C LEU A 216 2.78 5.47 22.38
N ARG A 217 3.51 6.58 22.19
CA ARG A 217 3.95 7.43 23.31
C ARG A 217 2.78 8.07 24.05
N ALA A 218 1.79 8.55 23.31
CA ALA A 218 0.58 9.12 23.89
C ALA A 218 -0.16 8.07 24.73
N MET A 219 -0.28 6.85 24.23
CA MET A 219 -0.92 5.75 24.95
C MET A 219 -0.12 5.26 26.16
N GLN A 220 1.21 5.24 26.08
CA GLN A 220 2.10 4.92 27.20
C GLN A 220 2.04 5.97 28.32
N ASP A 221 1.69 7.22 27.99
CA ASP A 221 1.56 8.32 28.94
C ASP A 221 0.21 8.33 29.68
N LEU A 222 -0.78 7.56 29.21
CA LEU A 222 -2.12 7.48 29.79
C LEU A 222 -2.25 6.25 30.71
N PRO A 223 -2.75 6.41 31.94
CA PRO A 223 -2.81 5.32 32.93
C PRO A 223 -4.02 4.38 32.71
N PHE A 224 -4.13 3.79 31.51
CA PHE A 224 -5.17 2.79 31.24
C PHE A 224 -4.90 1.48 31.98
N ASN A 225 -5.94 0.86 32.51
CA ASN A 225 -5.87 -0.49 33.07
C ASN A 225 -5.87 -1.55 31.97
N ALA A 226 -6.67 -1.36 30.92
CA ALA A 226 -6.69 -2.24 29.75
C ALA A 226 -6.99 -1.47 28.46
N THR A 227 -6.32 -1.87 27.38
CA THR A 227 -6.38 -1.25 26.06
C THR A 227 -6.69 -2.30 25.00
N ALA A 228 -7.83 -2.14 24.33
CA ALA A 228 -8.11 -2.81 23.07
C ALA A 228 -7.48 -2.04 21.90
N VAL A 229 -7.36 -2.73 20.78
CA VAL A 229 -6.86 -2.16 19.53
C VAL A 229 -7.87 -2.34 18.39
N GLY A 230 -7.83 -1.43 17.42
CA GLY A 230 -8.61 -1.54 16.19
C GLY A 230 -7.83 -2.22 15.07
N SER A 231 -8.51 -2.62 13.99
CA SER A 231 -7.90 -3.22 12.80
C SER A 231 -6.86 -2.33 12.12
N ASN A 232 -6.95 -1.01 12.29
CA ASN A 232 -5.98 -0.05 11.78
C ASN A 232 -4.55 -0.28 12.32
N VAL A 233 -4.39 -0.98 13.46
CA VAL A 233 -3.05 -1.38 13.94
C VAL A 233 -2.30 -2.23 12.91
N PHE A 234 -3.01 -2.99 12.09
CA PHE A 234 -2.41 -3.87 11.08
C PHE A 234 -2.43 -3.27 9.67
N LYS A 235 -2.85 -2.01 9.51
CA LYS A 235 -2.87 -1.30 8.21
C LYS A 235 -1.49 -1.30 7.53
N TYR A 236 -0.44 -1.24 8.33
CA TYR A 236 0.94 -1.19 7.89
C TYR A 236 1.66 -2.56 7.95
N GLY A 237 0.92 -3.65 8.12
CA GLY A 237 1.47 -5.01 8.19
C GLY A 237 1.45 -5.60 9.59
N GLY A 238 1.52 -6.93 9.67
CA GLY A 238 1.46 -7.67 10.91
C GLY A 238 2.65 -7.38 11.82
N GLU A 239 3.86 -7.33 11.28
CA GLU A 239 5.07 -7.08 12.08
C GLU A 239 5.11 -5.66 12.67
N ALA A 240 4.66 -4.66 11.90
CA ALA A 240 4.52 -3.29 12.38
C ALA A 240 3.43 -3.18 13.46
N GLY A 241 2.32 -3.89 13.26
CA GLY A 241 1.24 -4.00 14.25
C GLY A 241 1.72 -4.66 15.54
N GLN A 242 2.42 -5.79 15.46
CA GLN A 242 3.00 -6.46 16.63
C GLN A 242 3.98 -5.57 17.37
N SER A 243 4.85 -4.86 16.66
CA SER A 243 5.77 -3.89 17.27
C SER A 243 5.04 -2.80 18.06
N TYR A 244 3.84 -2.40 17.61
CA TYR A 244 2.99 -1.47 18.36
C TYR A 244 2.35 -2.12 19.60
N LEU A 245 1.85 -3.35 19.48
CA LEU A 245 1.28 -4.10 20.61
C LEU A 245 2.34 -4.36 21.70
N ASP A 246 3.53 -4.81 21.30
CA ASP A 246 4.68 -5.02 22.19
C ASP A 246 5.11 -3.72 22.89
N GLY A 247 4.92 -2.57 22.26
CA GLY A 247 5.19 -1.28 22.86
C GLY A 247 4.20 -0.90 23.97
N LEU A 248 2.93 -1.31 23.86
CA LEU A 248 1.89 -1.05 24.88
C LEU A 248 1.98 -2.04 26.06
N ASN A 249 2.37 -3.27 25.76
CA ASN A 249 2.68 -4.41 26.64
C ASN A 249 1.72 -4.67 27.81
N GLU A 250 1.85 -3.97 28.93
CA GLU A 250 1.19 -4.32 30.20
C GLU A 250 -0.33 -4.11 30.16
N THR A 251 -0.83 -3.25 29.27
CA THR A 251 -2.26 -2.89 29.22
C THR A 251 -2.98 -3.49 28.02
N VAL A 252 -2.26 -3.95 26.99
CA VAL A 252 -2.89 -4.38 25.74
C VAL A 252 -3.55 -5.74 25.89
N VAL A 253 -4.81 -5.84 25.50
CA VAL A 253 -5.57 -7.10 25.50
C VAL A 253 -6.05 -7.43 24.10
N VAL A 254 -5.68 -8.63 23.58
CA VAL A 254 -6.21 -9.16 22.31
C VAL A 254 -6.26 -10.68 22.37
N SER A 255 -7.45 -11.26 22.22
CA SER A 255 -7.68 -12.70 22.32
C SER A 255 -7.51 -13.47 21.01
N ASN A 256 -7.71 -12.82 19.86
CA ASN A 256 -7.95 -13.49 18.57
C ASN A 256 -6.86 -13.25 17.51
N ILE A 257 -5.62 -12.97 17.89
CA ILE A 257 -4.50 -12.84 16.95
C ILE A 257 -3.37 -13.83 17.26
N ASP A 258 -2.57 -14.15 16.25
CA ASP A 258 -1.41 -15.06 16.34
C ASP A 258 -0.22 -14.45 15.58
N PRO A 259 0.96 -14.25 16.20
CA PRO A 259 1.27 -14.50 17.60
C PRO A 259 0.41 -13.65 18.55
N ALA A 260 -0.06 -14.26 19.63
CA ALA A 260 -0.84 -13.55 20.63
C ALA A 260 0.06 -12.55 21.40
N PRO A 261 -0.45 -11.35 21.74
CA PRO A 261 0.26 -10.45 22.63
C PRO A 261 0.29 -11.04 24.04
N ARG A 262 0.98 -10.34 24.95
CA ARG A 262 1.16 -10.80 26.34
C ARG A 262 -0.14 -11.15 27.06
N HIS A 263 -1.20 -10.37 26.84
CA HIS A 263 -2.49 -10.57 27.51
C HIS A 263 -3.61 -10.76 26.49
N LYS A 264 -4.38 -11.85 26.65
CA LYS A 264 -5.71 -11.99 26.01
C LYS A 264 -6.79 -11.29 26.82
N SER A 265 -6.64 -11.34 28.14
CA SER A 265 -7.45 -10.63 29.12
C SER A 265 -6.63 -10.21 30.35
N LEU A 266 -7.18 -9.28 31.12
CA LEU A 266 -6.65 -8.81 32.40
C LEU A 266 -7.78 -8.81 33.45
N THR A 267 -7.47 -9.22 34.69
CA THR A 267 -8.46 -9.28 35.78
C THR A 267 -8.06 -8.38 36.94
N PHE A 268 -8.99 -7.55 37.40
CA PHE A 268 -8.82 -6.59 38.49
C PHE A 268 -9.71 -6.99 39.68
N ALA A 269 -9.16 -6.98 40.89
CA ALA A 269 -9.92 -7.26 42.10
C ALA A 269 -10.73 -6.02 42.51
N VAL A 270 -12.01 -6.21 42.82
CA VAL A 270 -12.92 -5.14 43.23
C VAL A 270 -13.79 -5.65 44.37
N GLU A 271 -13.41 -5.34 45.61
CA GLU A 271 -13.95 -5.95 46.83
C GLU A 271 -13.97 -7.49 46.77
N ASN A 272 -15.17 -8.07 46.82
CA ASN A 272 -15.51 -9.48 46.73
C ASN A 272 -16.00 -9.87 45.31
N CYS A 273 -15.76 -9.00 44.33
CA CYS A 273 -15.93 -9.23 42.91
C CYS A 273 -14.58 -9.15 42.18
N SER A 274 -14.58 -9.54 40.91
CA SER A 274 -13.47 -9.27 40.00
C SER A 274 -14.00 -8.71 38.69
N VAL A 275 -13.23 -7.86 38.02
CA VAL A 275 -13.55 -7.33 36.69
C VAL A 275 -12.53 -7.91 35.73
N SER A 276 -12.97 -8.76 34.81
CA SER A 276 -12.11 -9.38 33.79
C SER A 276 -12.37 -8.74 32.43
N VAL A 277 -11.34 -8.17 31.84
CA VAL A 277 -11.40 -7.41 30.59
C VAL A 277 -10.78 -8.23 29.47
N ILE A 278 -11.57 -8.60 28.47
CA ILE A 278 -11.16 -9.40 27.29
C ILE A 278 -11.10 -8.48 26.07
N GLY A 279 -10.00 -8.53 25.31
CA GLY A 279 -9.85 -7.75 24.08
C GLY A 279 -10.07 -8.56 22.80
N TYR A 280 -10.50 -7.91 21.72
CA TYR A 280 -10.58 -8.52 20.38
C TYR A 280 -10.35 -7.52 19.26
N VAL A 281 -10.02 -8.04 18.07
CA VAL A 281 -9.90 -7.27 16.82
C VAL A 281 -10.87 -7.84 15.77
N ASP A 282 -11.73 -6.99 15.23
CA ASP A 282 -12.55 -7.29 14.05
C ASP A 282 -11.78 -6.93 12.77
N SER A 283 -11.34 -7.94 12.01
CA SER A 283 -10.67 -7.77 10.72
C SER A 283 -11.29 -8.70 9.68
N SER A 284 -11.49 -8.20 8.45
CA SER A 284 -11.85 -9.03 7.31
C SER A 284 -10.65 -9.79 6.72
N GLU A 285 -9.43 -9.34 7.00
CA GLU A 285 -8.19 -9.96 6.56
C GLU A 285 -7.72 -10.95 7.63
N GLN A 286 -7.68 -12.25 7.29
CA GLN A 286 -7.30 -13.34 8.20
C GLN A 286 -5.79 -13.56 8.31
N ASP A 287 -5.02 -13.13 7.30
CA ASP A 287 -3.56 -13.19 7.27
C ASP A 287 -3.05 -11.84 6.81
N ILE A 288 -2.34 -11.16 7.71
CA ILE A 288 -1.82 -9.81 7.52
C ILE A 288 -0.29 -9.86 7.63
N HIS A 289 0.40 -10.68 6.82
CA HIS A 289 1.86 -10.79 6.77
C HIS A 289 2.53 -10.79 8.16
N GLY A 290 2.66 -11.97 8.75
CA GLY A 290 3.27 -12.14 10.08
C GLY A 290 2.26 -12.13 11.24
N VAL A 291 0.98 -11.85 10.97
CA VAL A 291 -0.12 -11.97 11.94
C VAL A 291 -1.32 -12.67 11.31
N SER A 292 -1.83 -13.71 11.99
CA SER A 292 -3.12 -14.31 11.67
C SER A 292 -4.20 -13.81 12.60
N VAL A 293 -5.36 -13.46 12.06
CA VAL A 293 -6.55 -13.05 12.82
C VAL A 293 -7.57 -14.18 12.81
N LYS A 294 -7.82 -14.74 14.00
CA LYS A 294 -8.78 -15.82 14.27
C LYS A 294 -10.19 -15.25 14.47
N ASN A 295 -11.18 -16.15 14.45
CA ASN A 295 -12.55 -15.80 14.78
C ASN A 295 -12.63 -15.24 16.21
N TYR A 296 -13.04 -13.97 16.34
CA TYR A 296 -13.11 -13.30 17.63
C TYR A 296 -14.19 -13.93 18.53
N THR A 297 -15.29 -14.45 17.98
CA THR A 297 -16.37 -15.04 18.76
C THR A 297 -15.88 -16.29 19.50
N GLU A 298 -15.21 -17.19 18.77
CA GLU A 298 -14.64 -18.41 19.34
C GLU A 298 -13.57 -18.07 20.39
N SER A 299 -12.67 -17.14 20.07
CA SER A 299 -11.60 -16.70 20.98
C SER A 299 -12.14 -16.07 22.27
N ILE A 300 -13.22 -15.30 22.19
CA ILE A 300 -13.88 -14.70 23.36
C ILE A 300 -14.55 -15.79 24.21
N ILE A 301 -15.25 -16.76 23.59
CA ILE A 301 -15.90 -17.87 24.32
C ILE A 301 -14.86 -18.68 25.10
N GLU A 302 -13.76 -19.06 24.46
CA GLU A 302 -12.66 -19.79 25.10
C GLU A 302 -12.13 -19.04 26.34
N GLU A 303 -11.98 -17.72 26.22
CA GLU A 303 -11.47 -16.89 27.31
C GLU A 303 -12.48 -16.69 28.44
N VAL A 304 -13.77 -16.51 28.12
CA VAL A 304 -14.86 -16.48 29.10
C VAL A 304 -14.92 -17.78 29.90
N GLU A 305 -14.80 -18.93 29.23
CA GLU A 305 -14.78 -20.23 29.89
C GLU A 305 -13.56 -20.39 30.81
N ARG A 306 -12.38 -19.94 30.36
CA ARG A 306 -11.15 -19.97 31.18
C ARG A 306 -11.32 -19.14 32.46
N ILE A 307 -11.74 -17.89 32.33
CA ILE A 307 -11.98 -16.99 33.46
C ILE A 307 -13.03 -17.56 34.42
N SER A 308 -14.12 -18.08 33.86
CA SER A 308 -15.19 -18.70 34.65
C SER A 308 -14.72 -19.92 35.43
N LYS A 309 -13.78 -20.72 34.87
CA LYS A 309 -13.17 -21.88 35.54
C LYS A 309 -12.24 -21.47 36.68
N GLU A 310 -11.44 -20.42 36.48
CA GLU A 310 -10.52 -19.91 37.51
C GLU A 310 -11.26 -19.34 38.74
N HIS A 311 -12.48 -18.86 38.54
CA HIS A 311 -13.26 -18.15 39.55
C HIS A 311 -14.42 -18.98 40.14
N GLN A 312 -14.43 -20.31 39.96
CA GLN A 312 -15.54 -21.17 40.41
C GLN A 312 -15.79 -21.17 41.93
N ASN A 313 -14.79 -20.82 42.75
CA ASN A 313 -14.82 -21.07 44.19
C ASN A 313 -14.78 -19.83 45.12
N ASP A 314 -14.46 -18.62 44.65
CA ASP A 314 -14.23 -17.48 45.57
C ASP A 314 -14.83 -16.12 45.14
N THR A 315 -14.83 -15.78 43.84
CA THR A 315 -15.18 -14.42 43.37
C THR A 315 -15.97 -14.50 42.08
N LYS A 316 -17.18 -13.92 42.00
CA LYS A 316 -17.90 -13.86 40.72
C LYS A 316 -17.25 -12.82 39.79
N PRO A 317 -16.82 -13.20 38.57
CA PRO A 317 -16.25 -12.24 37.64
C PRO A 317 -17.35 -11.47 36.94
N ILE A 318 -17.19 -10.15 36.88
CA ILE A 318 -17.84 -9.26 35.93
C ILE A 318 -16.99 -9.29 34.65
N ILE A 319 -17.56 -9.76 33.55
CA ILE A 319 -16.82 -9.90 32.29
C ILE A 319 -17.11 -8.72 31.37
N VAL A 320 -16.06 -7.98 31.05
CA VAL A 320 -16.06 -6.84 30.13
C VAL A 320 -15.34 -7.23 28.86
N VAL A 321 -15.95 -7.01 27.70
CA VAL A 321 -15.29 -7.19 26.40
C VAL A 321 -15.07 -5.83 25.74
N ILE A 322 -13.85 -5.59 25.27
CA ILE A 322 -13.45 -4.35 24.61
C ILE A 322 -12.87 -4.60 23.21
N GLY A 323 -13.19 -3.75 22.24
CA GLY A 323 -12.69 -3.88 20.87
C GLY A 323 -13.35 -2.92 19.88
N SER A 324 -12.92 -3.00 18.61
CA SER A 324 -13.49 -2.17 17.55
C SER A 324 -14.38 -3.01 16.64
N SER A 325 -15.68 -2.69 16.53
CA SER A 325 -16.62 -3.37 15.62
C SER A 325 -17.89 -2.57 15.38
N THR A 326 -18.80 -3.09 14.54
CA THR A 326 -20.12 -2.49 14.34
C THR A 326 -21.08 -2.78 15.50
N VAL A 327 -22.13 -1.97 15.64
CA VAL A 327 -23.18 -2.14 16.67
C VAL A 327 -23.75 -3.56 16.67
N ASN A 328 -24.06 -4.11 15.49
CA ASN A 328 -24.66 -5.43 15.35
C ASN A 328 -23.70 -6.55 15.80
N LYS A 329 -22.41 -6.44 15.45
CA LYS A 329 -21.39 -7.38 15.90
C LYS A 329 -21.20 -7.31 17.42
N SER A 330 -21.17 -6.10 17.99
CA SER A 330 -21.06 -5.90 19.44
C SER A 330 -22.26 -6.44 20.20
N LYS A 331 -23.49 -6.30 19.66
CA LYS A 331 -24.70 -6.94 20.22
C LYS A 331 -24.63 -8.47 20.16
N ALA A 332 -24.09 -9.02 19.08
CA ALA A 332 -23.88 -10.47 18.96
C ALA A 332 -22.87 -10.99 20.00
N ILE A 333 -21.76 -10.27 20.21
CA ILE A 333 -20.79 -10.57 21.28
C ILE A 333 -21.49 -10.51 22.65
N ALA A 334 -22.24 -9.45 22.92
CA ALA A 334 -22.95 -9.30 24.19
C ALA A 334 -23.98 -10.40 24.47
N SER A 335 -24.43 -11.13 23.44
CA SER A 335 -25.35 -12.25 23.58
C SER A 335 -24.66 -13.55 24.04
N ILE A 336 -23.33 -13.61 24.02
CA ILE A 336 -22.55 -14.76 24.52
C ILE A 336 -22.75 -14.89 26.04
N ASP A 337 -23.06 -16.09 26.51
CA ASP A 337 -23.25 -16.37 27.94
C ASP A 337 -21.98 -16.02 28.75
N GLY A 338 -22.15 -15.40 29.91
CA GLY A 338 -21.05 -14.97 30.79
C GLY A 338 -20.60 -13.51 30.63
N ILE A 339 -20.84 -12.85 29.49
CA ILE A 339 -20.43 -11.45 29.27
C ILE A 339 -21.39 -10.45 29.95
N ASP A 340 -20.91 -9.47 30.70
CA ASP A 340 -21.76 -8.45 31.34
C ASP A 340 -21.75 -7.13 30.58
N PHE A 341 -20.58 -6.72 30.07
CA PHE A 341 -20.40 -5.46 29.34
C PHE A 341 -19.66 -5.67 28.03
N VAL A 342 -20.07 -4.95 26.99
CA VAL A 342 -19.31 -4.79 25.75
C VAL A 342 -19.12 -3.30 25.51
N PHE A 343 -17.87 -2.83 25.57
CA PHE A 343 -17.50 -1.47 25.17
C PHE A 343 -16.77 -1.50 23.84
N PHE A 344 -17.22 -0.72 22.86
CA PHE A 344 -16.66 -0.80 21.51
C PHE A 344 -16.43 0.54 20.82
N SER A 345 -15.47 0.56 19.90
CA SER A 345 -15.12 1.72 19.06
C SER A 345 -15.51 1.53 17.59
N GLY A 346 -15.47 2.62 16.79
CA GLY A 346 -15.65 2.55 15.32
C GLY A 346 -17.11 2.55 14.82
N ALA A 347 -18.05 2.98 15.66
CA ALA A 347 -19.47 2.94 15.33
C ALA A 347 -19.92 4.14 14.47
N ASN A 348 -19.91 4.00 13.14
CA ASN A 348 -20.62 4.92 12.25
C ASN A 348 -22.14 4.72 12.40
N TRP A 349 -22.77 5.42 13.35
CA TRP A 349 -24.20 5.30 13.66
C TRP A 349 -25.16 5.75 12.55
N SER A 350 -24.66 6.19 11.40
CA SER A 350 -25.51 6.76 10.34
C SER A 350 -26.31 5.74 9.52
N GLN A 351 -26.05 4.44 9.63
CA GLN A 351 -26.81 3.40 8.90
C GLN A 351 -27.56 2.39 9.77
N ASP A 352 -27.10 2.11 11.01
CA ASP A 352 -27.57 0.92 11.75
C ASP A 352 -28.32 1.19 13.07
N ALA A 353 -28.47 2.45 13.50
CA ALA A 353 -29.26 2.78 14.69
C ALA A 353 -29.84 4.19 14.61
N ALA A 354 -31.09 4.31 14.15
CA ALA A 354 -31.87 5.50 14.49
C ALA A 354 -32.14 5.45 16.01
N PRO A 355 -31.74 6.47 16.80
CA PRO A 355 -32.06 6.50 18.22
C PRO A 355 -33.57 6.44 18.39
N SER A 356 -34.02 5.43 19.14
CA SER A 356 -35.42 5.24 19.45
C SER A 356 -35.85 6.26 20.50
N LYS A 357 -36.66 7.21 20.03
CA LYS A 357 -37.58 8.08 20.79
C LYS A 357 -36.98 9.24 21.60
N GLY A 358 -37.24 10.45 21.08
CA GLY A 358 -37.82 11.54 21.87
C GLY A 358 -36.87 12.67 22.25
N GLY A 359 -36.99 13.80 21.52
CA GLY A 359 -36.44 15.08 21.94
C GLY A 359 -35.02 15.36 21.44
N GLN A 360 -34.76 16.60 21.04
CA GLN A 360 -33.49 17.10 20.53
C GLN A 360 -32.32 16.75 21.48
N ASN A 361 -31.50 15.78 21.09
CA ASN A 361 -30.06 15.76 21.32
C ASN A 361 -29.46 14.66 20.44
N VAL A 362 -28.45 14.99 19.65
CA VAL A 362 -27.62 13.98 18.98
C VAL A 362 -26.97 13.19 20.11
N SER A 363 -27.46 11.98 20.42
CA SER A 363 -26.91 11.20 21.54
C SER A 363 -25.41 11.05 21.34
N GLN A 364 -24.60 11.55 22.28
CA GLN A 364 -23.13 11.53 22.20
C GLN A 364 -22.57 10.11 22.43
N TYR A 365 -23.43 9.17 22.77
CA TYR A 365 -23.12 7.78 23.04
C TYR A 365 -24.24 6.86 22.51
N PHE A 366 -23.90 5.59 22.40
CA PHE A 366 -24.80 4.46 22.23
C PHE A 366 -24.67 3.59 23.48
N CYS A 367 -25.77 3.19 24.11
CA CYS A 367 -25.72 2.23 25.23
C CYS A 367 -27.07 1.52 25.37
N GLU A 368 -27.11 0.22 25.05
CA GLU A 368 -28.33 -0.57 25.07
C GLU A 368 -28.17 -1.84 25.92
N THR A 369 -29.30 -2.32 26.44
CA THR A 369 -29.37 -3.60 27.16
C THR A 369 -29.74 -4.72 26.20
N VAL A 370 -28.95 -5.79 26.19
CA VAL A 370 -29.18 -7.01 25.41
C VAL A 370 -29.67 -8.10 26.36
N ASN A 371 -30.85 -8.67 26.08
CA ASN A 371 -31.41 -9.76 26.87
C ASN A 371 -30.86 -11.10 26.40
N LYS A 372 -30.38 -11.93 27.34
CA LYS A 372 -29.93 -13.29 27.11
C LYS A 372 -31.04 -14.26 27.48
N THR A 373 -31.79 -14.70 26.48
CA THR A 373 -32.93 -15.61 26.67
C THR A 373 -32.51 -16.98 27.20
N SER A 374 -31.29 -17.43 26.90
CA SER A 374 -30.71 -18.69 27.38
C SER A 374 -30.61 -18.77 28.91
N VAL A 375 -30.25 -17.66 29.57
CA VAL A 375 -29.88 -17.64 31.00
C VAL A 375 -30.67 -16.63 31.83
N ASN A 376 -31.67 -15.96 31.24
CA ASN A 376 -32.46 -14.90 31.88
C ASN A 376 -31.58 -13.82 32.56
N LYS A 377 -30.51 -13.42 31.87
CA LYS A 377 -29.61 -12.33 32.28
C LYS A 377 -29.59 -11.24 31.21
N THR A 378 -29.01 -10.09 31.55
CA THR A 378 -28.81 -8.98 30.62
C THR A 378 -27.32 -8.65 30.51
N ALA A 379 -26.92 -8.09 29.37
CA ALA A 379 -25.63 -7.45 29.16
C ALA A 379 -25.84 -6.02 28.67
N ARG A 380 -24.85 -5.13 28.89
CA ARG A 380 -24.87 -3.77 28.34
C ARG A 380 -23.86 -3.61 27.21
N VAL A 381 -24.27 -2.94 26.14
CA VAL A 381 -23.44 -2.70 24.95
C VAL A 381 -23.34 -1.21 24.71
N CYS A 382 -22.15 -0.63 24.90
CA CYS A 382 -21.99 0.82 24.94
C CYS A 382 -20.78 1.31 24.12
N SER A 383 -20.87 2.52 23.58
CA SER A 383 -19.87 3.14 22.69
C SER A 383 -20.03 4.67 22.68
N LEU A 384 -18.96 5.40 22.38
CA LEU A 384 -18.95 6.86 22.27
C LEU A 384 -19.03 7.33 20.80
N LYS A 385 -19.67 8.48 20.55
CA LYS A 385 -19.56 9.19 19.26
C LYS A 385 -18.44 10.16 19.42
N VAL A 386 -17.26 9.78 18.97
CA VAL A 386 -16.22 10.78 18.81
C VAL A 386 -16.41 11.46 17.45
N ASN A 387 -16.77 12.75 17.50
CA ASN A 387 -16.86 13.62 16.34
C ASN A 387 -15.80 14.73 16.42
N HIS A 388 -14.54 14.34 16.40
CA HIS A 388 -13.53 14.78 15.46
C HIS A 388 -13.72 16.15 14.75
N THR A 389 -14.78 16.39 13.98
CA THR A 389 -15.00 17.66 13.25
C THR A 389 -16.04 18.61 13.87
N SER A 390 -16.74 18.18 14.92
CA SER A 390 -17.86 18.90 15.56
C SER A 390 -17.47 19.46 16.92
N GLU A 391 -18.18 20.51 17.34
CA GLU A 391 -18.10 21.05 18.71
C GLU A 391 -18.78 20.12 19.72
N THR A 392 -19.79 19.37 19.28
CA THR A 392 -20.53 18.41 20.11
C THR A 392 -20.04 16.99 19.85
N GLY A 393 -19.75 16.25 20.93
CA GLY A 393 -19.28 14.86 20.87
C GLY A 393 -17.77 14.72 20.61
N ARG A 394 -16.96 15.73 20.96
CA ARG A 394 -15.49 15.64 20.93
C ARG A 394 -14.94 15.79 22.34
N PHE A 395 -13.74 15.23 22.59
CA PHE A 395 -13.09 15.24 23.91
C PHE A 395 -14.02 14.76 25.04
N ILE A 396 -14.64 13.60 24.79
CA ILE A 396 -15.58 12.95 25.70
C ILE A 396 -15.02 11.64 26.26
N ILE A 397 -15.47 11.27 27.46
CA ILE A 397 -15.18 10.03 28.17
C ILE A 397 -16.52 9.43 28.57
N GLY A 398 -16.69 8.11 28.38
CA GLY A 398 -17.83 7.38 28.90
C GLY A 398 -17.61 7.03 30.36
N LYS A 399 -18.64 7.12 31.19
CA LYS A 399 -18.58 6.79 32.60
C LYS A 399 -19.66 5.77 32.92
N MET A 400 -19.27 4.53 33.17
CA MET A 400 -20.17 3.49 33.67
C MET A 400 -20.04 3.41 35.19
N GLN A 401 -21.13 3.68 35.90
CA GLN A 401 -21.18 3.61 37.36
C GLN A 401 -21.94 2.36 37.77
N LEU A 402 -21.31 1.52 38.59
CA LEU A 402 -21.86 0.26 39.07
C LEU A 402 -21.80 0.21 40.60
N PRO A 403 -22.95 0.30 41.29
CA PRO A 403 -23.01 0.01 42.72
C PRO A 403 -22.71 -1.48 42.94
N ILE A 404 -21.60 -1.78 43.61
CA ILE A 404 -21.19 -3.16 43.88
C ILE A 404 -21.85 -3.64 45.17
N THR A 405 -22.39 -4.84 45.06
CA THR A 405 -22.93 -5.61 46.19
C THR A 405 -22.23 -6.96 46.21
N ASN A 406 -22.32 -7.69 47.32
CA ASN A 406 -21.77 -9.05 47.46
C ASN A 406 -22.23 -10.05 46.37
N SER A 407 -23.26 -9.72 45.60
CA SER A 407 -23.78 -10.54 44.50
C SER A 407 -23.07 -10.33 43.16
N CYS A 408 -22.24 -9.29 43.04
CA CYS A 408 -21.59 -8.83 41.80
C CYS A 408 -22.58 -8.60 40.64
N SER A 409 -23.80 -8.16 40.96
CA SER A 409 -24.86 -7.92 39.98
C SER A 409 -24.65 -6.61 39.20
N VAL A 410 -24.84 -6.65 37.89
CA VAL A 410 -24.69 -5.50 36.97
C VAL A 410 -26.00 -4.80 36.60
N ALA A 411 -27.12 -5.18 37.21
CA ALA A 411 -28.45 -4.73 36.82
C ALA A 411 -28.67 -3.20 36.95
N ASN A 412 -28.01 -2.57 37.92
CA ASN A 412 -28.15 -1.14 38.23
C ASN A 412 -26.99 -0.30 37.70
N ALA A 413 -26.25 -0.82 36.70
CA ALA A 413 -25.20 -0.04 36.06
C ALA A 413 -25.82 1.15 35.33
N GLU A 414 -25.23 2.34 35.44
CA GLU A 414 -25.65 3.56 34.73
C GLU A 414 -24.52 4.08 33.86
N PHE A 415 -24.84 4.58 32.67
CA PHE A 415 -23.85 5.08 31.72
C PHE A 415 -24.10 6.55 31.42
N ASP A 416 -23.07 7.37 31.62
CA ASP A 416 -23.07 8.80 31.35
C ASP A 416 -21.84 9.20 30.50
N VAL A 417 -21.81 10.44 30.04
CA VAL A 417 -20.70 11.02 29.27
C VAL A 417 -20.19 12.28 29.95
N VAL A 418 -18.87 12.37 30.11
CA VAL A 418 -18.18 13.54 30.66
C VAL A 418 -17.22 14.12 29.63
N HIS A 419 -16.97 15.44 29.71
CA HIS A 419 -16.09 16.15 28.80
C HIS A 419 -14.78 16.51 29.49
N TYR A 420 -13.65 16.39 28.78
CA TYR A 420 -12.32 16.76 29.28
C TYR A 420 -11.69 17.95 28.56
N GLN A 421 -12.38 18.58 27.60
CA GLN A 421 -11.81 19.64 26.77
C GLN A 421 -11.24 20.85 27.54
N ASN A 422 -11.81 21.16 28.72
CA ASN A 422 -11.44 22.30 29.55
C ASN A 422 -10.64 21.90 30.80
N SER A 423 -10.16 20.66 30.90
CA SER A 423 -9.29 20.26 32.00
C SER A 423 -7.97 21.02 31.94
N THR A 424 -7.40 21.25 33.13
CA THR A 424 -6.04 21.78 33.27
C THR A 424 -5.07 20.93 32.44
N GLN A 425 -3.99 21.51 31.94
CA GLN A 425 -3.09 20.75 31.07
C GLN A 425 -1.96 20.08 31.85
N ASN A 426 -1.86 18.75 31.77
CA ASN A 426 -0.77 18.00 32.38
C ASN A 426 0.55 18.38 31.69
N LYS A 427 1.54 18.79 32.49
CA LYS A 427 2.79 19.36 31.99
C LYS A 427 3.62 18.38 31.17
N GLU A 428 3.68 17.11 31.58
CA GLU A 428 4.46 16.08 30.89
C GLU A 428 3.83 15.75 29.53
N ALA A 429 2.52 15.52 29.52
CA ALA A 429 1.76 15.31 28.28
C ALA A 429 1.87 16.52 27.35
N LEU A 430 1.84 17.75 27.90
CA LEU A 430 2.02 18.98 27.14
C LEU A 430 3.40 19.05 26.48
N ASP A 431 4.47 18.69 27.18
CA ASP A 431 5.84 18.66 26.65
C ASP A 431 5.99 17.57 25.55
N LEU A 432 5.35 16.42 25.72
CA LEU A 432 5.25 15.39 24.69
C LEU A 432 4.56 15.94 23.44
N ILE A 433 3.38 16.55 23.57
CA ILE A 433 2.64 17.13 22.45
C ILE A 433 3.43 18.23 21.76
N LYS A 434 4.09 19.13 22.49
CA LYS A 434 4.97 20.15 21.90
C LYS A 434 6.09 19.52 21.07
N THR A 435 6.67 18.43 21.56
CA THR A 435 7.72 17.69 20.84
C THR A 435 7.18 17.07 19.55
N GLU A 436 6.01 16.43 19.60
CA GLU A 436 5.40 15.81 18.42
C GLU A 436 4.91 16.85 17.41
N ARG A 437 4.39 18.00 17.87
CA ARG A 437 4.03 19.13 16.99
C ARG A 437 5.25 19.72 16.29
N ARG A 438 6.40 19.83 16.96
CA ARG A 438 7.67 20.20 16.29
C ARG A 438 8.10 19.18 15.24
N ARG A 439 7.86 17.87 15.47
CA ARG A 439 8.14 16.84 14.45
C ARG A 439 7.26 17.03 13.21
N LEU A 440 5.98 17.29 13.39
CA LEU A 440 5.06 17.61 12.29
C LEU A 440 5.49 18.88 11.55
N GLN A 441 5.83 19.95 12.26
CA GLN A 441 6.26 21.20 11.63
C GLN A 441 7.51 20.99 10.75
N ARG A 442 8.47 20.16 11.19
CA ARG A 442 9.65 19.81 10.39
C ARG A 442 9.32 19.06 9.09
N GLN A 443 8.16 18.39 8.99
CA GLN A 443 7.74 17.76 7.75
C GLN A 443 7.33 18.77 6.67
N ASN A 444 7.05 20.01 7.06
CA ASN A 444 6.79 21.14 6.16
C ASN A 444 8.07 21.96 5.85
N GLU A 445 9.22 21.58 6.40
CA GLU A 445 10.49 22.22 6.05
C GLU A 445 10.97 21.72 4.67
N PRO A 446 11.56 22.60 3.83
CA PRO A 446 12.11 22.19 2.53
C PRO A 446 13.23 21.15 2.68
N LEU A 447 13.08 20.02 1.99
CA LEU A 447 14.09 18.95 1.91
C LEU A 447 15.08 19.17 0.77
N THR A 448 14.59 19.72 -0.34
CA THR A 448 15.31 19.99 -1.58
C THR A 448 14.50 20.95 -2.46
N GLU A 449 15.06 21.36 -3.59
CA GLU A 449 14.39 22.16 -4.62
C GLU A 449 14.27 21.39 -5.94
N ASN A 450 13.08 21.29 -6.53
CA ASN A 450 12.89 20.78 -7.89
C ASN A 450 12.90 21.94 -8.90
N THR A 451 13.52 21.72 -10.06
CA THR A 451 13.61 22.74 -11.14
C THR A 451 12.44 22.66 -12.14
N LYS A 452 11.43 21.84 -11.86
CA LYS A 452 10.21 21.65 -12.65
C LYS A 452 9.15 20.93 -11.82
N ASN A 453 7.88 21.10 -12.18
CA ASN A 453 6.78 20.36 -11.55
C ASN A 453 7.04 18.84 -11.53
N LEU A 454 6.86 18.22 -10.37
CA LEU A 454 6.84 16.76 -10.22
C LEU A 454 5.40 16.28 -10.31
N THR A 455 5.00 15.87 -11.49
CA THR A 455 3.62 15.46 -11.75
C THR A 455 3.50 13.94 -11.72
N ALA A 456 2.60 13.41 -10.89
CA ALA A 456 2.11 12.03 -10.96
C ALA A 456 1.03 11.91 -12.03
N GLU A 457 1.30 12.44 -13.22
CA GLU A 457 0.30 12.60 -14.29
C GLU A 457 -0.27 11.22 -14.61
N ARG A 458 -1.60 11.10 -14.47
CA ARG A 458 -2.35 9.85 -14.59
C ARG A 458 -2.09 9.17 -15.93
N ASP A 459 -1.77 9.93 -16.97
CA ASP A 459 -1.54 9.40 -18.31
C ASP A 459 -0.07 9.02 -18.55
N ILE A 460 0.88 9.54 -17.77
CA ILE A 460 2.32 9.31 -17.96
C ILE A 460 2.85 8.25 -17.00
N CYS A 461 2.70 8.44 -15.68
CA CYS A 461 3.28 7.51 -14.71
C CYS A 461 2.46 6.23 -14.54
N SER A 462 1.14 6.27 -14.77
CA SER A 462 0.27 5.10 -14.51
C SER A 462 0.34 4.01 -15.58
N TYR A 463 0.92 4.29 -16.76
CA TYR A 463 1.02 3.34 -17.87
C TYR A 463 2.39 3.33 -18.53
N SER A 464 3.35 4.15 -18.08
CA SER A 464 4.68 4.20 -18.69
C SER A 464 5.78 4.58 -17.69
N GLU A 465 7.02 4.31 -18.08
CA GLU A 465 8.19 4.72 -17.29
C GLU A 465 8.16 6.25 -17.10
N CYS A 466 8.33 6.70 -15.85
CA CYS A 466 8.39 8.12 -15.56
C CYS A 466 9.46 8.42 -14.49
N SER A 467 9.99 9.64 -14.53
CA SER A 467 11.12 10.03 -13.69
C SER A 467 10.79 10.01 -12.18
N LEU A 468 9.54 10.34 -11.82
CA LEU A 468 9.05 10.26 -10.44
C LEU A 468 8.99 8.80 -9.95
N GLY A 469 8.43 7.90 -10.74
CA GLY A 469 8.37 6.48 -10.41
C GLY A 469 9.77 5.86 -10.28
N ASN A 470 10.70 6.26 -11.16
CA ASN A 470 12.10 5.87 -11.08
C ASN A 470 12.76 6.37 -9.78
N LEU A 471 12.53 7.63 -9.41
CA LEU A 471 13.04 8.22 -8.15
C LEU A 471 12.54 7.43 -6.93
N ILE A 472 11.25 7.09 -6.89
CA ILE A 472 10.65 6.36 -5.77
C ILE A 472 11.23 4.95 -5.66
N ALA A 473 11.27 4.21 -6.78
CA ALA A 473 11.81 2.85 -6.78
C ALA A 473 13.30 2.83 -6.40
N ASP A 474 14.09 3.81 -6.87
CA ASP A 474 15.51 3.96 -6.50
C ASP A 474 15.69 4.28 -5.02
N SER A 475 14.86 5.17 -4.49
CA SER A 475 14.89 5.57 -3.09
C SER A 475 14.63 4.39 -2.16
N MET A 476 13.66 3.52 -2.51
CA MET A 476 13.36 2.30 -1.73
C MET A 476 14.58 1.37 -1.64
N VAL A 477 15.25 1.10 -2.78
CA VAL A 477 16.44 0.24 -2.79
C VAL A 477 17.61 0.90 -2.04
N ALA A 478 17.78 2.22 -2.19
CA ALA A 478 18.83 2.97 -1.50
C ALA A 478 18.67 2.93 0.02
N ALA A 479 17.44 3.08 0.53
CA ALA A 479 17.16 3.06 1.96
C ALA A 479 17.55 1.73 2.63
N LEU A 480 17.30 0.60 1.97
CA LEU A 480 17.69 -0.70 2.51
C LEU A 480 19.20 -0.98 2.41
N ARG A 481 19.90 -0.32 1.48
CA ARG A 481 21.37 -0.38 1.41
C ARG A 481 22.05 0.47 2.48
N SER A 482 21.49 1.62 2.82
CA SER A 482 22.06 2.53 3.83
C SER A 482 21.94 1.99 5.24
N ASP A 483 20.85 1.28 5.55
CA ASP A 483 20.55 0.83 6.91
C ASP A 483 21.34 -0.42 7.33
N GLY A 484 22.17 -0.98 6.44
CA GLY A 484 22.96 -2.19 6.71
C GLY A 484 22.12 -3.45 6.94
N THR A 485 20.79 -3.35 6.81
CA THR A 485 19.79 -4.43 6.93
C THR A 485 19.91 -5.46 5.82
N LEU A 486 20.56 -5.11 4.72
CA LEU A 486 20.95 -6.01 3.66
C LEU A 486 22.48 -6.16 3.65
N ASN A 487 22.96 -7.39 3.47
CA ASN A 487 24.29 -7.57 2.91
C ASN A 487 24.38 -6.66 1.67
N LYS A 488 25.43 -5.85 1.55
CA LYS A 488 25.64 -4.85 0.46
C LYS A 488 25.49 -5.42 -0.97
N SER A 489 25.30 -6.74 -1.11
CA SER A 489 25.19 -7.51 -2.33
C SER A 489 23.81 -8.13 -2.62
N SER A 490 22.79 -8.02 -1.74
CA SER A 490 21.63 -8.94 -1.83
C SER A 490 20.43 -8.42 -2.61
N THR A 491 20.02 -7.15 -2.45
CA THR A 491 18.84 -6.60 -3.15
C THR A 491 19.24 -5.52 -4.14
N THR A 492 18.91 -5.76 -5.41
CA THR A 492 19.12 -4.78 -6.49
C THR A 492 17.83 -4.27 -7.08
N ILE A 493 16.74 -5.03 -7.04
CA ILE A 493 15.52 -4.68 -7.74
C ILE A 493 14.54 -4.03 -6.77
N GLY A 494 14.06 -2.84 -7.10
CA GLY A 494 12.94 -2.19 -6.43
C GLY A 494 11.73 -2.19 -7.34
N ILE A 495 10.53 -2.39 -6.80
CA ILE A 495 9.29 -2.35 -7.57
C ILE A 495 8.28 -1.49 -6.80
N PHE A 496 7.71 -0.49 -7.48
CA PHE A 496 6.74 0.44 -6.93
C PHE A 496 5.51 0.54 -7.84
N PRO A 497 4.29 0.25 -7.34
CA PRO A 497 3.07 0.35 -8.13
C PRO A 497 2.69 1.80 -8.43
N ALA A 498 2.42 2.10 -9.70
CA ALA A 498 2.03 3.44 -10.11
C ALA A 498 0.67 3.87 -9.54
N SER A 499 -0.23 2.91 -9.25
CA SER A 499 -1.51 3.16 -8.58
C SER A 499 -1.40 3.74 -7.16
N HIS A 500 -0.22 3.71 -6.55
CA HIS A 500 0.02 4.30 -5.23
C HIS A 500 0.33 5.79 -5.29
N LEU A 501 0.48 6.36 -6.48
CA LEU A 501 0.56 7.81 -6.68
C LEU A 501 -0.84 8.40 -6.74
N ARG A 502 -1.04 9.56 -6.10
CA ARG A 502 -2.28 10.32 -6.17
C ARG A 502 -2.52 10.74 -7.63
N PRO A 503 -3.64 10.33 -8.27
CA PRO A 503 -3.94 10.75 -9.62
C PRO A 503 -3.99 12.28 -9.72
N ASN A 504 -3.30 12.85 -10.72
CA ASN A 504 -3.17 14.30 -10.93
C ASN A 504 -2.47 15.04 -9.77
N GLY A 505 -1.83 14.33 -8.84
CA GLY A 505 -0.98 14.92 -7.83
C GLY A 505 0.23 15.62 -8.48
N THR A 506 0.51 16.84 -8.06
CA THR A 506 1.65 17.61 -8.55
C THR A 506 2.34 18.29 -7.39
N ILE A 507 3.66 18.13 -7.29
CA ILE A 507 4.49 19.01 -6.46
C ILE A 507 5.00 20.13 -7.39
N PRO A 508 4.59 21.39 -7.18
CA PRO A 508 5.04 22.51 -7.99
C PRO A 508 6.57 22.63 -8.02
N GLU A 509 7.11 23.28 -9.05
CA GLU A 509 8.49 23.75 -9.05
C GLU A 509 8.79 24.61 -7.80
N GLY A 510 9.93 24.37 -7.16
CA GLY A 510 10.36 25.08 -5.96
C GLY A 510 10.74 24.12 -4.82
N ASN A 511 10.30 24.45 -3.60
CA ASN A 511 10.61 23.65 -2.42
C ASN A 511 9.81 22.35 -2.42
N VAL A 512 10.47 21.24 -2.16
CA VAL A 512 9.85 19.94 -1.92
C VAL A 512 9.91 19.62 -0.43
N THR A 513 8.76 19.40 0.20
CA THR A 513 8.65 19.03 1.62
C THR A 513 8.27 17.55 1.79
N ALA A 514 8.39 17.03 3.01
CA ALA A 514 7.91 15.68 3.29
C ALA A 514 6.38 15.60 3.20
N MET A 515 5.67 16.68 3.54
CA MET A 515 4.22 16.74 3.42
C MET A 515 3.76 16.69 1.96
N ASP A 516 4.48 17.35 1.04
CA ASP A 516 4.22 17.24 -0.40
C ASP A 516 4.36 15.79 -0.90
N LEU A 517 5.35 15.05 -0.39
CA LEU A 517 5.55 13.64 -0.72
C LEU A 517 4.44 12.75 -0.14
N TYR A 518 4.00 13.02 1.09
CA TYR A 518 2.80 12.38 1.61
C TYR A 518 1.62 12.71 0.69
N ASP A 519 1.36 13.96 0.34
CA ASP A 519 0.25 14.28 -0.57
C ASP A 519 0.34 13.61 -1.94
N LEU A 520 1.55 13.40 -2.46
CA LEU A 520 1.75 12.73 -3.75
C LEU A 520 1.63 11.19 -3.68
N ILE A 521 2.14 10.54 -2.63
CA ILE A 521 2.19 9.08 -2.50
C ILE A 521 1.02 8.60 -1.66
N ASP A 522 -0.17 8.52 -2.28
CA ASP A 522 -1.47 8.25 -1.62
C ASP A 522 -1.42 7.04 -0.67
N GLN A 523 -0.83 5.93 -1.14
CA GLN A 523 -0.71 4.69 -0.39
C GLN A 523 0.72 4.45 0.14
N ASP A 524 1.15 5.27 1.09
CA ASP A 524 2.43 5.04 1.78
C ASP A 524 2.36 3.75 2.63
N ALA A 525 3.42 2.96 2.60
CA ALA A 525 3.49 1.65 3.25
C ALA A 525 4.93 1.34 3.68
N TYR A 526 5.11 0.45 4.66
CA TYR A 526 6.43 -0.11 4.94
C TYR A 526 6.94 -0.95 3.77
N ILE A 527 8.26 -0.95 3.65
CA ILE A 527 8.98 -1.66 2.61
C ILE A 527 9.28 -3.08 3.09
N TYR A 528 9.11 -4.05 2.19
CA TYR A 528 9.44 -5.46 2.40
C TYR A 528 10.48 -5.91 1.38
N SER A 529 11.33 -6.86 1.77
CA SER A 529 12.16 -7.61 0.83
C SER A 529 11.57 -9.00 0.62
N VAL A 530 11.27 -9.35 -0.63
CA VAL A 530 10.75 -10.66 -1.00
C VAL A 530 11.74 -11.40 -1.87
N LEU A 531 11.73 -12.73 -1.78
CA LEU A 531 12.55 -13.59 -2.62
C LEU A 531 11.67 -14.19 -3.72
N LEU A 532 11.88 -13.78 -4.96
CA LEU A 532 11.10 -14.24 -6.12
C LEU A 532 11.94 -15.15 -7.00
N THR A 533 11.35 -16.24 -7.49
CA THR A 533 11.95 -17.01 -8.60
C THR A 533 12.00 -16.17 -9.88
N GLY A 534 12.85 -16.56 -10.84
CA GLY A 534 12.88 -15.94 -12.16
C GLY A 534 11.49 -15.90 -12.81
N CYS A 535 10.78 -17.02 -12.80
CA CYS A 535 9.41 -17.11 -13.32
C CYS A 535 8.45 -16.14 -12.62
N GLN A 536 8.46 -16.08 -11.28
CA GLN A 536 7.58 -15.15 -10.55
C GLN A 536 7.90 -13.69 -10.88
N LEU A 537 9.19 -13.34 -10.99
CA LEU A 537 9.61 -12.01 -11.41
C LEU A 537 9.12 -11.69 -12.83
N LYS A 538 9.21 -12.65 -13.76
CA LYS A 538 8.67 -12.49 -15.11
C LYS A 538 7.17 -12.25 -15.10
N ASP A 539 6.42 -13.08 -14.38
CA ASP A 539 4.96 -13.03 -14.34
C ASP A 539 4.44 -11.68 -13.83
N ILE A 540 5.04 -11.14 -12.76
CA ILE A 540 4.65 -9.81 -12.25
C ILE A 540 4.98 -8.68 -13.25
N LEU A 541 6.11 -8.77 -13.93
CA LEU A 541 6.49 -7.78 -14.94
C LEU A 541 5.59 -7.88 -16.18
N GLU A 542 5.15 -9.08 -16.56
CA GLU A 542 4.20 -9.26 -17.66
C GLU A 542 2.83 -8.66 -17.33
N ILE A 543 2.33 -8.82 -16.10
CA ILE A 543 1.09 -8.15 -15.66
C ILE A 543 1.24 -6.63 -15.81
N SER A 544 2.36 -6.07 -15.34
CA SER A 544 2.67 -4.65 -15.46
C SER A 544 2.74 -4.15 -16.89
N ILE A 545 3.29 -4.93 -17.82
CA ILE A 545 3.45 -4.50 -19.21
C ILE A 545 2.12 -4.63 -19.97
N LYS A 546 1.30 -5.63 -19.65
CA LYS A 546 -0.05 -5.78 -20.22
C LYS A 546 -0.93 -4.58 -19.87
N SER A 547 -0.76 -3.98 -18.69
CA SER A 547 -1.50 -2.77 -18.32
C SER A 547 -1.11 -1.52 -19.11
N VAL A 548 0.09 -1.46 -19.73
CA VAL A 548 0.54 -0.33 -20.56
C VAL A 548 -0.44 -0.04 -21.71
N ASN A 549 -1.00 -1.09 -22.30
CA ASN A 549 -1.92 -0.97 -23.44
C ASN A 549 -3.39 -0.81 -23.02
N ASN A 550 -3.70 -0.90 -21.73
CA ASN A 550 -5.06 -0.88 -21.23
C ASN A 550 -5.25 0.30 -20.28
N SER A 551 -5.81 1.40 -20.80
CA SER A 551 -6.07 2.63 -20.04
C SER A 551 -6.99 2.43 -18.81
N ASN A 552 -7.65 1.28 -18.68
CA ASN A 552 -8.48 0.97 -17.51
C ASN A 552 -7.74 0.20 -16.40
N GLN A 553 -6.47 -0.18 -16.60
CA GLN A 553 -5.66 -0.93 -15.63
C GLN A 553 -4.60 -0.04 -14.99
N THR A 554 -4.55 -0.01 -13.65
CA THR A 554 -3.57 0.79 -12.90
C THR A 554 -2.43 -0.07 -12.35
N ASP A 555 -2.19 -1.21 -12.98
CA ASP A 555 -1.28 -2.25 -12.50
C ASP A 555 0.20 -1.98 -12.86
N PHE A 556 0.50 -0.90 -13.57
CA PHE A 556 1.86 -0.60 -13.99
C PHE A 556 2.82 -0.49 -12.81
N LEU A 557 4.02 -1.06 -12.96
CA LEU A 557 5.06 -1.11 -11.95
C LEU A 557 6.28 -0.30 -12.41
N HIS A 558 6.66 0.69 -11.61
CA HIS A 558 7.96 1.32 -11.71
C HIS A 558 9.03 0.41 -11.10
N VAL A 559 10.19 0.32 -11.73
CA VAL A 559 11.26 -0.60 -11.34
C VAL A 559 12.55 0.13 -11.04
N SER A 560 13.43 -0.44 -10.22
CA SER A 560 14.78 0.04 -9.90
C SER A 560 15.82 -1.09 -10.06
N GLY A 561 17.10 -0.77 -9.88
CA GLY A 561 18.19 -1.73 -9.92
C GLY A 561 18.98 -1.74 -11.21
N LEU A 562 18.90 -0.68 -12.00
CA LEU A 562 19.34 -0.69 -13.40
C LEU A 562 18.67 -1.85 -14.16
N LEU A 563 17.42 -2.17 -13.78
CA LEU A 563 16.61 -3.16 -14.46
C LEU A 563 16.20 -2.57 -15.82
N GLN A 564 16.48 -3.31 -16.88
CA GLN A 564 16.07 -3.02 -18.24
C GLN A 564 15.21 -4.17 -18.74
N ILE A 565 13.96 -3.86 -19.05
CA ILE A 565 12.96 -4.82 -19.48
C ILE A 565 12.68 -4.57 -20.97
N GLU A 566 13.13 -5.49 -21.80
CA GLU A 566 12.87 -5.49 -23.22
C GLU A 566 11.60 -6.29 -23.48
N TYR A 567 10.58 -5.68 -24.09
CA TYR A 567 9.29 -6.32 -24.30
C TYR A 567 8.77 -6.08 -25.72
N ARG A 568 8.04 -7.07 -26.23
CA ARG A 568 7.34 -6.98 -27.51
C ARG A 568 5.93 -6.52 -27.26
N ASN A 569 5.48 -5.53 -28.02
CA ASN A 569 4.09 -5.12 -28.03
C ASN A 569 3.39 -5.77 -29.22
N GLU A 570 2.69 -6.88 -29.00
CA GLU A 570 1.82 -7.46 -30.03
C GLU A 570 0.39 -6.91 -29.87
N HIS A 571 -0.29 -6.65 -31.00
CA HIS A 571 -1.65 -6.12 -31.00
C HIS A 571 -2.58 -6.96 -30.09
N GLU A 572 -3.50 -6.30 -29.36
CA GLU A 572 -4.49 -6.90 -28.44
C GLU A 572 -3.91 -7.55 -27.15
N ASN A 573 -3.41 -6.75 -26.21
CA ASN A 573 -3.03 -7.17 -24.84
C ASN A 573 -2.01 -8.33 -24.75
N ASN A 574 -1.31 -8.65 -25.84
CA ASN A 574 -0.33 -9.73 -25.91
C ASN A 574 1.10 -9.19 -25.81
N SER A 575 1.36 -8.37 -24.79
CA SER A 575 2.73 -7.95 -24.49
C SER A 575 3.51 -9.09 -23.83
N GLU A 576 4.68 -9.39 -24.37
CA GLU A 576 5.58 -10.45 -23.87
C GLU A 576 6.96 -9.88 -23.55
N ILE A 577 7.54 -10.32 -22.42
CA ILE A 577 8.92 -9.99 -22.07
C ILE A 577 9.88 -10.80 -22.94
N ALA A 578 10.73 -10.10 -23.68
CA ALA A 578 11.78 -10.70 -24.50
C ALA A 578 13.07 -10.93 -23.73
N SER A 579 13.50 -9.96 -22.93
CA SER A 579 14.67 -10.11 -22.04
C SER A 579 14.56 -9.19 -20.84
N VAL A 580 15.20 -9.58 -19.73
CA VAL A 580 15.37 -8.73 -18.55
C VAL A 580 16.86 -8.66 -18.23
N LYS A 581 17.39 -7.44 -18.11
CA LYS A 581 18.80 -7.19 -17.83
C LYS A 581 18.94 -6.38 -16.56
N THR A 582 19.98 -6.66 -15.77
CA THR A 582 20.31 -5.88 -14.57
C THR A 582 21.82 -5.86 -14.35
N VAL A 583 22.28 -5.05 -13.42
CA VAL A 583 23.67 -5.07 -12.96
C VAL A 583 23.77 -6.02 -11.77
N SER A 584 24.66 -7.01 -11.87
CA SER A 584 24.98 -7.87 -10.73
C SER A 584 25.54 -7.02 -9.58
N ALA A 585 25.03 -7.24 -8.36
CA ALA A 585 25.46 -6.51 -7.17
C ALA A 585 26.96 -6.66 -6.87
N ALA A 586 27.60 -7.75 -7.34
CA ALA A 586 29.03 -8.00 -7.19
C ALA A 586 29.88 -7.42 -8.34
N SER A 587 29.25 -6.83 -9.36
CA SER A 587 29.94 -6.37 -10.56
C SER A 587 30.59 -4.99 -10.36
N LEU A 588 31.92 -4.98 -10.31
CA LEU A 588 32.71 -3.73 -10.36
C LEU A 588 32.58 -2.99 -11.69
N SER A 589 32.18 -3.68 -12.77
CA SER A 589 32.15 -3.11 -14.12
C SER A 589 30.81 -2.44 -14.47
N MET A 590 29.81 -2.47 -13.57
CA MET A 590 28.45 -1.97 -13.78
C MET A 590 27.79 -2.42 -15.10
N LEU A 591 28.22 -3.57 -15.64
CA LEU A 591 27.76 -4.04 -16.94
C LEU A 591 26.39 -4.71 -16.81
N LEU A 592 25.43 -4.25 -17.60
CA LEU A 592 24.11 -4.87 -17.74
C LEU A 592 24.25 -6.27 -18.30
N ARG A 593 23.71 -7.26 -17.58
CA ARG A 593 23.66 -8.65 -18.00
C ARG A 593 22.22 -9.13 -17.96
N GLU A 594 21.89 -9.96 -18.94
CA GLU A 594 20.63 -10.69 -18.94
C GLU A 594 20.55 -11.60 -17.71
N ILE A 595 19.40 -11.58 -17.04
CA ILE A 595 19.08 -12.45 -15.92
C ILE A 595 18.11 -13.53 -16.36
N ASP A 596 18.23 -14.70 -15.76
CA ASP A 596 17.35 -15.82 -16.09
C ASP A 596 16.01 -15.64 -15.37
N VAL A 597 15.02 -15.14 -16.13
CA VAL A 597 13.64 -14.98 -15.68
C VAL A 597 12.73 -16.14 -16.09
N ASN A 598 13.27 -17.17 -16.76
CA ASN A 598 12.53 -18.38 -17.10
C ASN A 598 12.90 -19.55 -16.16
N ASP A 599 13.96 -19.40 -15.38
CA ASP A 599 14.35 -20.38 -14.36
C ASP A 599 13.54 -20.24 -13.06
N SER A 600 13.02 -21.36 -12.59
CA SER A 600 12.30 -21.48 -11.31
C SER A 600 13.22 -21.76 -10.13
N ALA A 601 14.50 -22.10 -10.37
CA ALA A 601 15.49 -22.36 -9.34
C ALA A 601 16.31 -21.12 -8.94
N THR A 602 16.42 -20.13 -9.83
CA THR A 602 17.13 -18.87 -9.57
C THR A 602 16.22 -17.90 -8.83
N PHE A 603 16.74 -17.35 -7.72
CA PHE A 603 16.02 -16.40 -6.89
C PHE A 603 16.61 -14.99 -6.96
N TYR A 604 15.72 -14.00 -6.97
CA TYR A 604 16.02 -12.59 -6.97
C TYR A 604 15.42 -11.96 -5.73
N ASN A 605 16.21 -11.15 -5.03
CA ASN A 605 15.71 -10.35 -3.93
C ASN A 605 15.12 -9.06 -4.49
N VAL A 606 13.88 -8.78 -4.13
CA VAL A 606 13.08 -7.68 -4.67
C VAL A 606 12.51 -6.85 -3.51
N THR A 607 12.74 -5.55 -3.56
CA THR A 607 12.18 -4.57 -2.63
C THR A 607 10.81 -4.10 -3.12
N VAL A 608 9.79 -4.25 -2.30
CA VAL A 608 8.39 -3.91 -2.64
C VAL A 608 7.70 -3.21 -1.46
N PRO A 609 6.72 -2.33 -1.67
CA PRO A 609 5.85 -1.88 -0.58
C PRO A 609 4.87 -2.99 -0.18
N LEU A 610 4.47 -3.05 1.09
CA LEU A 610 3.46 -4.01 1.58
C LEU A 610 2.19 -4.02 0.73
N THR A 611 1.76 -2.86 0.28
CA THR A 611 0.54 -2.68 -0.52
C THR A 611 0.59 -3.48 -1.82
N LEU A 612 1.76 -3.66 -2.46
CA LEU A 612 1.90 -4.50 -3.65
C LEU A 612 1.61 -5.98 -3.35
N LEU A 613 2.00 -6.47 -2.17
CA LEU A 613 1.71 -7.86 -1.75
C LEU A 613 0.19 -8.11 -1.58
N LYS A 614 -0.57 -7.04 -1.35
CA LYS A 614 -2.03 -7.07 -1.14
C LYS A 614 -2.85 -6.77 -2.40
N MET A 615 -2.25 -6.22 -3.46
CA MET A 615 -2.98 -5.87 -4.69
C MET A 615 -3.56 -7.11 -5.36
N GLU A 616 -4.86 -7.11 -5.67
CA GLU A 616 -5.60 -8.28 -6.21
C GLU A 616 -4.91 -8.96 -7.40
N ASN A 617 -4.41 -8.18 -8.36
CA ASN A 617 -3.75 -8.71 -9.56
C ASN A 617 -2.39 -9.36 -9.27
N TYR A 618 -1.74 -9.00 -8.16
CA TYR A 618 -0.42 -9.50 -7.77
C TYR A 618 -0.46 -10.48 -6.59
N LYS A 619 -1.53 -10.45 -5.79
CA LYS A 619 -1.66 -11.19 -4.52
C LYS A 619 -1.53 -12.70 -4.70
N LYS A 620 -1.98 -13.26 -5.82
CA LYS A 620 -1.82 -14.70 -6.10
C LYS A 620 -0.36 -15.11 -6.28
N LEU A 621 0.47 -14.22 -6.82
CA LEU A 621 1.89 -14.47 -7.07
C LEU A 621 2.76 -14.12 -5.86
N LEU A 622 2.40 -13.04 -5.16
CA LEU A 622 3.23 -12.43 -4.11
C LEU A 622 2.74 -12.68 -2.68
N GLY A 623 1.44 -12.94 -2.49
CA GLY A 623 0.82 -12.98 -1.16
C GLY A 623 1.30 -14.14 -0.29
N ALA A 624 1.77 -15.23 -0.89
CA ALA A 624 2.31 -16.40 -0.17
C ALA A 624 3.86 -16.41 -0.09
N VAL A 625 4.52 -15.36 -0.57
CA VAL A 625 5.99 -15.31 -0.58
C VAL A 625 6.51 -14.89 0.80
N ASN A 626 7.60 -15.53 1.24
CA ASN A 626 8.31 -15.09 2.43
C ASN A 626 8.82 -13.65 2.24
N ALA A 627 8.30 -12.75 3.06
CA ALA A 627 8.63 -11.33 3.04
C ALA A 627 9.37 -10.96 4.31
N SER A 628 10.44 -10.18 4.18
CA SER A 628 11.19 -9.61 5.30
C SER A 628 10.78 -8.16 5.49
N TYR A 629 10.19 -7.86 6.65
CA TYR A 629 9.76 -6.52 7.05
C TYR A 629 10.95 -5.58 7.29
N HIS A 630 10.86 -4.33 6.83
CA HIS A 630 11.78 -3.25 7.15
C HIS A 630 11.03 -2.04 7.73
N PRO A 631 11.48 -1.45 8.86
CA PRO A 631 10.82 -0.33 9.52
C PRO A 631 11.11 1.01 8.83
N VAL A 632 10.97 1.06 7.50
CA VAL A 632 11.11 2.25 6.66
C VAL A 632 9.96 2.28 5.66
N THR A 633 9.26 3.41 5.53
CA THR A 633 8.20 3.56 4.53
C THR A 633 8.71 4.09 3.19
N VAL A 634 7.86 4.04 2.16
CA VAL A 634 8.18 4.59 0.84
C VAL A 634 8.49 6.09 0.94
N VAL A 635 7.64 6.87 1.62
CA VAL A 635 7.86 8.32 1.80
C VAL A 635 9.14 8.60 2.59
N GLU A 636 9.43 7.82 3.63
CA GLU A 636 10.68 7.95 4.39
C GLU A 636 11.91 7.63 3.53
N ALA A 637 11.83 6.59 2.68
CA ALA A 637 12.90 6.23 1.76
C ALA A 637 13.20 7.38 0.78
N VAL A 638 12.15 7.97 0.17
CA VAL A 638 12.30 9.14 -0.73
C VAL A 638 12.86 10.33 0.03
N THR A 639 12.31 10.63 1.21
CA THR A 639 12.78 11.74 2.07
C THR A 639 14.28 11.59 2.36
N ARG A 640 14.74 10.41 2.80
CA ARG A 640 16.16 10.14 3.07
C ARG A 640 17.02 10.28 1.81
N TYR A 641 16.51 9.85 0.66
CA TYR A 641 17.24 9.87 -0.60
C TYR A 641 17.48 11.29 -1.13
N ILE A 642 16.50 12.19 -0.99
CA ILE A 642 16.57 13.56 -1.50
C ILE A 642 17.12 14.56 -0.47
N ASN A 643 17.13 14.20 0.82
CA ASN A 643 17.55 15.09 1.89
C ASN A 643 18.98 15.63 1.69
N ASN A 644 19.16 16.92 1.92
CA ASN A 644 20.42 17.66 1.73
C ASN A 644 20.92 17.76 0.28
N THR A 645 20.11 17.42 -0.72
CA THR A 645 20.42 17.75 -2.12
C THR A 645 19.98 19.18 -2.42
N ARG A 646 20.88 20.01 -2.94
CA ARG A 646 20.56 21.41 -3.26
C ARG A 646 19.49 21.50 -4.36
N PHE A 647 19.56 20.61 -5.34
CA PHE A 647 18.57 20.48 -6.41
C PHE A 647 18.24 19.00 -6.61
N LEU A 648 16.96 18.70 -6.74
CA LEU A 648 16.47 17.36 -7.00
C LEU A 648 16.81 16.95 -8.44
N LEU A 649 17.75 16.03 -8.57
CA LEU A 649 18.07 15.40 -9.85
C LEU A 649 17.13 14.21 -10.08
N LEU A 650 16.29 14.31 -11.11
CA LEU A 650 15.37 13.25 -11.47
C LEU A 650 16.07 12.19 -12.33
N PRO A 651 15.83 10.89 -12.08
CA PRO A 651 16.32 9.82 -12.94
C PRO A 651 15.81 9.96 -14.38
N ALA A 652 16.65 9.56 -15.34
CA ALA A 652 16.28 9.51 -16.76
C ALA A 652 15.12 8.53 -17.01
N VAL A 653 14.39 8.76 -18.10
CA VAL A 653 13.26 7.94 -18.57
C VAL A 653 13.62 7.28 -19.90
N GLY A 654 13.09 6.09 -20.16
CA GLY A 654 13.25 5.35 -21.42
C GLY A 654 14.43 4.40 -21.42
N THR A 655 14.94 4.04 -20.25
CA THR A 655 16.08 3.11 -20.11
C THR A 655 15.70 1.83 -19.38
N ARG A 656 14.60 1.85 -18.62
CA ARG A 656 14.14 0.70 -17.81
C ARG A 656 13.10 -0.12 -18.53
N LEU A 657 12.27 0.50 -19.37
CA LEU A 657 11.27 -0.18 -20.18
C LEU A 657 11.51 0.10 -21.66
N ILE A 658 11.88 -0.92 -22.43
CA ILE A 658 12.29 -0.79 -23.83
C ILE A 658 11.36 -1.61 -24.73
N PRO A 659 10.49 -0.98 -25.53
CA PRO A 659 9.76 -1.68 -26.56
C PRO A 659 10.74 -2.12 -27.66
N ILE A 660 10.68 -3.39 -28.05
CA ILE A 660 11.41 -3.90 -29.21
C ILE A 660 10.43 -4.16 -30.36
N ASP A 661 10.86 -3.89 -31.60
CA ASP A 661 10.03 -4.12 -32.77
C ASP A 661 9.54 -5.57 -32.83
N SER A 662 8.29 -5.74 -33.28
CA SER A 662 7.70 -7.06 -33.54
C SER A 662 8.62 -7.83 -34.48
N ARG A 663 8.62 -9.18 -34.39
CA ARG A 663 9.40 -10.01 -35.31
C ARG A 663 9.10 -9.52 -36.74
N PRO A 664 10.11 -9.31 -37.61
CA PRO A 664 9.81 -9.01 -38.99
C PRO A 664 8.84 -10.09 -39.47
N ALA A 665 7.69 -9.67 -40.00
CA ALA A 665 6.71 -10.59 -40.55
C ALA A 665 7.46 -11.58 -41.43
N PRO A 666 7.18 -12.91 -41.37
CA PRO A 666 7.75 -13.82 -42.34
C PRO A 666 7.49 -13.18 -43.70
N SER A 667 8.57 -12.88 -44.42
CA SER A 667 8.51 -12.24 -45.74
C SER A 667 7.39 -12.94 -46.52
N PRO A 668 6.45 -12.21 -47.13
CA PRO A 668 5.30 -12.83 -47.79
C PRO A 668 5.84 -13.95 -48.65
N ALA A 669 5.35 -15.17 -48.41
CA ALA A 669 5.74 -16.31 -49.21
C ALA A 669 5.43 -15.92 -50.65
N VAL A 670 6.48 -15.62 -51.42
CA VAL A 670 6.33 -15.36 -52.84
C VAL A 670 5.88 -16.69 -53.40
N VAL A 671 4.58 -16.81 -53.64
CA VAL A 671 4.02 -17.88 -54.45
C VAL A 671 4.63 -17.65 -55.83
N CYS A 672 5.72 -18.37 -56.12
CA CYS A 672 6.27 -18.42 -57.46
C CYS A 672 5.24 -19.12 -58.34
N GLU A 673 4.38 -18.35 -59.01
CA GLU A 673 3.64 -18.86 -60.15
C GLU A 673 4.65 -19.42 -61.16
N ASN A 674 4.45 -20.69 -61.52
CA ASN A 674 5.33 -21.58 -62.27
C ASN A 674 5.75 -21.10 -63.68
N HIS A 675 5.43 -19.87 -64.07
CA HIS A 675 5.75 -19.32 -65.39
C HIS A 675 6.96 -18.38 -65.38
N MET A 676 7.33 -17.76 -64.25
CA MET A 676 8.45 -16.81 -64.20
C MET A 676 9.81 -17.50 -64.30
N ALA A 677 9.99 -18.67 -63.68
CA ALA A 677 11.23 -19.45 -63.79
C ALA A 677 11.50 -19.88 -65.23
N THR A 678 10.46 -20.32 -65.94
CA THR A 678 10.55 -20.75 -67.35
C THR A 678 10.90 -19.57 -68.28
N ILE A 679 10.30 -18.40 -68.06
CA ILE A 679 10.60 -17.19 -68.84
C ILE A 679 12.05 -16.74 -68.61
N VAL A 680 12.52 -16.74 -67.36
CA VAL A 680 13.91 -16.36 -67.02
C VAL A 680 14.92 -17.35 -67.60
N ILE A 681 14.65 -18.65 -67.53
CA ILE A 681 15.54 -19.67 -68.11
C ILE A 681 15.59 -19.54 -69.64
N VAL A 682 14.44 -19.35 -70.30
CA VAL A 682 14.39 -19.17 -71.76
C VAL A 682 15.10 -17.88 -72.19
N THR A 683 14.93 -16.78 -71.46
CA THR A 683 15.65 -15.52 -71.77
C THR A 683 17.15 -15.63 -71.54
N LEU A 684 17.60 -16.33 -70.50
CA LEU A 684 19.03 -16.60 -70.27
C LEU A 684 19.65 -17.50 -71.35
N ILE A 685 18.92 -18.51 -71.82
CA ILE A 685 19.37 -19.38 -72.93
C ILE A 685 19.47 -18.58 -74.23
N ILE A 686 18.48 -17.74 -74.54
CA ILE A 686 18.51 -16.87 -75.73
C ILE A 686 19.69 -15.89 -75.63
N ALA A 687 19.90 -15.26 -74.47
CA ALA A 687 21.02 -14.34 -74.27
C ALA A 687 22.38 -15.04 -74.42
N ALA A 688 22.53 -16.26 -73.87
CA ALA A 688 23.74 -17.05 -74.02
C ALA A 688 24.01 -17.47 -75.48
N LEU A 689 22.97 -17.83 -76.22
CA LEU A 689 23.08 -18.15 -77.65
C LEU A 689 23.46 -16.92 -78.49
N VAL A 690 22.91 -15.75 -78.19
CA VAL A 690 23.25 -14.49 -78.86
C VAL A 690 24.70 -14.08 -78.56
N VAL A 691 25.13 -14.17 -77.30
CA VAL A 691 26.52 -13.89 -76.92
C VAL A 691 27.48 -14.90 -77.54
N GLY A 692 27.10 -16.18 -77.60
CA GLY A 692 27.86 -17.23 -78.28
C GLY A 692 28.01 -16.99 -79.79
N LEU A 693 26.94 -16.55 -80.46
CA LEU A 693 26.97 -16.16 -81.87
C LEU A 693 27.86 -14.94 -82.12
N LEU A 694 27.73 -13.89 -81.29
CA LEU A 694 28.55 -12.70 -81.39
C LEU A 694 30.03 -13.00 -81.11
N TYR A 695 30.33 -13.85 -80.14
CA TYR A 695 31.69 -14.30 -79.85
C TYR A 695 32.24 -15.19 -80.97
N GLY A 696 31.41 -16.06 -81.56
CA GLY A 696 31.78 -16.86 -82.73
C GLY A 696 32.12 -16.01 -83.95
N VAL A 697 31.32 -14.98 -84.24
CA VAL A 697 31.57 -14.02 -85.32
C VAL A 697 32.82 -13.18 -85.06
N TRP A 698 33.03 -12.73 -83.82
CA TRP A 698 34.23 -11.99 -83.42
C TRP A 698 35.49 -12.87 -83.52
N ARG A 699 35.42 -14.11 -83.04
CA ARG A 699 36.53 -15.08 -83.10
C ARG A 699 36.83 -15.52 -84.53
N TRP A 700 35.82 -15.67 -85.40
CA TRP A 700 36.04 -15.92 -86.83
C TRP A 700 36.72 -14.72 -87.51
N ARG A 701 36.29 -13.48 -87.20
CA ARG A 701 36.97 -12.27 -87.71
C ARG A 701 38.44 -12.20 -87.25
N SER A 702 38.72 -12.52 -85.99
CA SER A 702 40.08 -12.54 -85.42
C SER A 702 40.97 -13.65 -86.00
N ILE A 703 40.41 -14.85 -86.22
CA ILE A 703 41.12 -15.97 -86.87
C ILE A 703 41.40 -15.66 -88.35
N ARG A 704 40.47 -15.00 -89.05
CA ARG A 704 40.66 -14.58 -90.45
C ARG A 704 41.77 -13.53 -90.59
N SER A 705 41.95 -12.64 -89.62
CA SER A 705 43.06 -11.66 -89.63
C SER A 705 44.44 -12.26 -89.32
N HIS A 706 44.51 -13.49 -88.79
CA HIS A 706 45.77 -14.14 -88.43
C HIS A 706 46.17 -15.30 -89.36
N LEU A 707 45.28 -15.79 -90.22
CA LEU A 707 45.56 -16.88 -91.17
C LEU A 707 45.87 -16.43 -92.62
N MET A 708 45.91 -15.12 -92.90
CA MET A 708 46.31 -14.58 -94.21
C MET A 708 47.25 -13.37 -94.06
N PRO A 709 48.57 -13.58 -93.87
CA PRO A 709 49.55 -12.53 -94.05
C PRO A 709 49.95 -12.47 -95.54
N GLY A 710 49.37 -11.54 -96.30
CA GLY A 710 49.92 -11.16 -97.61
C GLY A 710 48.88 -10.74 -98.65
N TYR A 711 49.19 -9.62 -99.34
CA TYR A 711 48.54 -9.06 -100.55
C TYR A 711 47.19 -8.34 -100.28
N ILE A 712 46.94 -7.05 -100.58
CA ILE A 712 47.44 -6.09 -101.58
C ILE A 712 47.09 -4.65 -101.16
N ASN A 713 47.96 -3.70 -101.50
CA ASN A 713 47.71 -2.25 -101.59
C ASN A 713 46.59 -1.91 -102.59
N PHE A 714 45.59 -1.10 -102.19
CA PHE A 714 45.15 0.13 -102.87
C PHE A 714 44.07 0.83 -102.06
#